data_AF-A0A1I4YYU0-F1
#
_entry.id   AF-A0A1I4YYU0-F1
#
_cell.length_a   1.000
_cell.length_b   1.000
_cell.length_c   1.000
_cell.angle_alpha   90.00
_cell.angle_beta   90.00
_cell.angle_gamma   90.00
#
_symmetry.space_group_name_H-M   'P 1'
#
loop_
_entity.id
_entity.type
_entity.pdbx_description
1 polymer ?
#
loop_
_entity_poly.entity_id
_entity_poly.type
_entity_poly.pdbx_seq_one_letter_code
_entity_poly.pdbx_strand_id
1 'polypeptide(L)'
;MNQLELLSPAGDLQIFKAVVDAGADAVYFGGDLFGARAYAKNFSIEEAAEAIKYAHIRGKKAYLTVNTLLKNPEIEGDLYKYLRAYVENGIDAFIVQDFGVFNFIREYFPDTHIHVSTQVSTCTGYGAKLLEDLGAARIVTAREISCQEISKIHEMCPDLEIESFIHGALCVCYSGQCLMSSIIGGRSGNRGRCAQPCRLPYDAFDENGKKLNKKGNYILSPKDFCTINYLPEMIEAGVMSFKIEGRMKQLSYATGVVSVYRHYLDEYLYKGARNYSVSQEDIQKLLDYGNRSGFTDLYMHKHNGPDMITFEAPSHTKTETEPAYENSSKIKVDCRVKALLGEEFSVRFYDNNGQVGEAFGQVIEKASKKPTTEEDIKKAVAGLGNTPFELVKLDIDADEDIFLPVSVIKNARREAVENLLFNISGNSSKPTINDFEKMSFKGNIFQSQDTFVTVSTLEQLKAVIGFDFIKSIAVPTNLYNEARNLFDGDLYIYLPPILRAEYTNISIPESAAGVIAASFDELGWLKEKGYPFEKVILDHRLYTFNNRSIKGYRNLGLNRDCISYELSLKELKHRDNANSQMIVYSRIPMMITANCTIKNTVGCKKNNGTVTLVDRKNENHIIKCNCDYCYNTIYNSKKYIAFDLKADLLDLGVKEFRLDFTLEDFKETQEILRIYDNFFNNNQLVHIKEDYTKGHLKRGVE
;
A
#
# COMPACT_ATOMS: atom_id res chain seq x y z
N MET A 1 -10.79 -16.27 -19.97
CA MET A 1 -9.37 -15.92 -19.83
C MET A 1 -9.30 -14.86 -18.77
N ASN A 2 -8.56 -15.07 -17.68
CA ASN A 2 -8.32 -13.99 -16.71
C ASN A 2 -7.52 -12.90 -17.43
N GLN A 3 -8.07 -11.70 -17.50
CA GLN A 3 -7.43 -10.58 -18.18
C GLN A 3 -6.25 -10.10 -17.34
N LEU A 4 -5.03 -10.27 -17.84
CA LEU A 4 -3.83 -9.74 -17.17
C LEU A 4 -3.86 -8.22 -17.25
N GLU A 5 -3.62 -7.55 -16.12
CA GLU A 5 -3.64 -6.08 -16.02
C GLU A 5 -2.21 -5.54 -15.86
N LEU A 6 -1.79 -4.66 -16.77
CA LEU A 6 -0.60 -3.83 -16.56
C LEU A 6 -0.98 -2.52 -15.86
N LEU A 7 -0.55 -2.36 -14.61
CA LEU A 7 -0.90 -1.22 -13.76
C LEU A 7 0.24 -0.20 -13.67
N SER A 8 0.02 1.00 -14.22
CA SER A 8 1.02 2.08 -14.26
C SER A 8 0.75 3.18 -13.22
N PRO A 9 1.79 3.80 -12.62
CA PRO A 9 1.63 5.04 -11.85
C PRO A 9 1.51 6.27 -12.75
N ALA A 10 0.74 7.26 -12.31
CA ALA A 10 0.78 8.61 -12.88
C ALA A 10 0.95 9.68 -11.80
N GLY A 11 1.90 10.59 -12.04
CA GLY A 11 2.15 11.77 -11.21
C GLY A 11 1.36 13.01 -11.64
N ASP A 12 0.85 13.04 -12.87
CA ASP A 12 -0.06 14.08 -13.34
C ASP A 12 -0.87 13.60 -14.55
N LEU A 13 -1.82 14.42 -15.00
CA LEU A 13 -2.73 14.10 -16.08
C LEU A 13 -2.01 13.82 -17.41
N GLN A 14 -0.88 14.48 -17.68
CA GLN A 14 -0.11 14.24 -18.90
C GLN A 14 0.48 12.83 -18.89
N ILE A 15 1.13 12.46 -17.79
CA ILE A 15 1.69 11.10 -17.63
C ILE A 15 0.57 10.07 -17.69
N PHE A 16 -0.57 10.34 -17.02
CA PHE A 16 -1.73 9.44 -17.03
C PHE A 16 -2.18 9.08 -18.45
N LYS A 17 -2.43 10.09 -19.28
CA LYS A 17 -2.87 9.87 -20.67
C LYS A 17 -1.81 9.12 -21.47
N ALA A 18 -0.55 9.50 -21.32
CA ALA A 18 0.55 8.89 -22.06
C ALA A 18 0.77 7.41 -21.70
N VAL A 19 0.64 7.02 -20.42
CA VAL A 19 0.79 5.61 -20.03
C VAL A 19 -0.40 4.74 -20.46
N VAL A 20 -1.61 5.31 -20.48
CA VAL A 20 -2.78 4.63 -21.08
C VAL A 20 -2.50 4.33 -22.55
N ASP A 21 -2.02 5.32 -23.30
CA ASP A 21 -1.73 5.15 -24.72
C ASP A 21 -0.52 4.23 -24.97
N ALA A 22 0.44 4.17 -24.05
CA ALA A 22 1.58 3.26 -24.08
C ALA A 22 1.19 1.79 -23.80
N GLY A 23 -0.05 1.53 -23.38
CA GLY A 23 -0.59 0.18 -23.20
C GLY A 23 -0.88 -0.23 -21.75
N ALA A 24 -0.94 0.71 -20.80
CA ALA A 24 -1.43 0.39 -19.46
C ALA A 24 -2.92 0.00 -19.50
N ASP A 25 -3.28 -1.04 -18.74
CA ASP A 25 -4.67 -1.49 -18.59
C ASP A 25 -5.41 -0.74 -17.48
N ALA A 26 -4.64 -0.30 -16.48
CA ALA A 26 -5.11 0.55 -15.41
C ALA A 26 -4.03 1.54 -15.01
N VAL A 27 -4.44 2.67 -14.44
CA VAL A 27 -3.53 3.69 -13.94
C VAL A 27 -3.90 4.08 -12.52
N TYR A 28 -2.93 4.04 -11.61
CA TYR A 28 -3.10 4.55 -10.25
C TYR A 28 -2.46 5.92 -10.08
N PHE A 29 -3.16 6.80 -9.38
CA PHE A 29 -2.73 8.16 -9.10
C PHE A 29 -3.12 8.56 -7.68
N GLY A 30 -2.63 9.71 -7.22
CA GLY A 30 -3.03 10.28 -5.94
C GLY A 30 -3.54 11.70 -6.13
N GLY A 31 -4.60 12.05 -5.41
CA GLY A 31 -5.07 13.42 -5.34
C GLY A 31 -4.39 14.20 -4.23
N ASP A 32 -4.92 15.40 -3.95
CA ASP A 32 -4.26 16.37 -3.08
C ASP A 32 -4.14 15.95 -1.61
N LEU A 33 -4.89 14.93 -1.18
CA LEU A 33 -4.93 14.42 0.18
C LEU A 33 -4.68 12.90 0.23
N PHE A 34 -4.24 12.42 1.39
CA PHE A 34 -4.24 11.00 1.81
C PHE A 34 -3.43 9.99 0.95
N GLY A 35 -2.57 10.44 0.04
CA GLY A 35 -1.68 9.58 -0.76
C GLY A 35 -0.24 9.48 -0.24
N ALA A 36 0.40 8.31 -0.37
CA ALA A 36 1.74 8.02 0.17
C ALA A 36 2.96 8.68 -0.55
N ARG A 37 2.76 9.82 -1.21
CA ARG A 37 3.84 10.69 -1.76
C ARG A 37 3.44 12.16 -1.63
N ALA A 38 3.68 12.75 -0.46
CA ALA A 38 3.30 14.13 -0.17
C ALA A 38 3.98 15.19 -1.08
N TYR A 39 5.05 14.81 -1.78
CA TYR A 39 5.83 15.70 -2.66
C TYR A 39 5.63 15.42 -4.16
N ALA A 40 4.75 14.49 -4.53
CA ALA A 40 4.38 14.32 -5.93
C ALA A 40 3.48 15.49 -6.36
N LYS A 41 3.47 15.82 -7.66
CA LYS A 41 2.34 16.54 -8.22
C LYS A 41 1.11 15.65 -8.01
N ASN A 42 0.07 16.20 -7.42
CA ASN A 42 -1.16 15.49 -7.11
C ASN A 42 -2.26 16.02 -8.02
N PHE A 43 -3.29 15.22 -8.23
CA PHE A 43 -4.41 15.58 -9.09
C PHE A 43 -5.43 16.40 -8.31
N SER A 44 -5.83 17.53 -8.91
CA SER A 44 -7.10 18.18 -8.56
C SER A 44 -8.29 17.26 -8.86
N ILE A 45 -9.47 17.58 -8.32
CA ILE A 45 -10.70 16.81 -8.60
C ILE A 45 -11.06 16.89 -10.09
N GLU A 46 -10.86 18.05 -10.72
CA GLU A 46 -11.13 18.27 -12.13
C GLU A 46 -10.19 17.46 -13.03
N GLU A 47 -8.88 17.46 -12.74
CA GLU A 47 -7.92 16.63 -13.47
C GLU A 47 -8.21 15.14 -13.27
N ALA A 48 -8.63 14.73 -12.06
CA ALA A 48 -9.00 13.36 -11.79
C ALA A 48 -10.25 12.93 -12.57
N ALA A 49 -11.28 13.77 -12.63
CA ALA A 49 -12.47 13.53 -13.43
C ALA A 49 -12.13 13.37 -14.92
N GLU A 50 -11.23 14.21 -15.43
CA GLU A 50 -10.73 14.09 -16.80
C GLU A 50 -9.93 12.80 -17.02
N ALA A 51 -9.08 12.41 -16.07
CA ALA A 51 -8.29 11.19 -16.13
C ALA A 51 -9.18 9.93 -16.13
N ILE A 52 -10.15 9.85 -15.22
CA ILE A 52 -11.11 8.73 -15.13
C ILE A 52 -11.87 8.60 -16.46
N LYS A 53 -12.44 9.71 -16.95
CA LYS A 53 -13.12 9.75 -18.24
C LYS A 53 -12.21 9.30 -19.39
N TYR A 54 -10.95 9.76 -19.40
CA TYR A 54 -9.98 9.37 -20.43
C TYR A 54 -9.70 7.86 -20.44
N ALA A 55 -9.56 7.25 -19.26
CA ALA A 55 -9.36 5.82 -19.09
C ALA A 55 -10.59 5.02 -19.55
N HIS A 56 -11.78 5.37 -19.06
CA HIS A 56 -13.02 4.64 -19.35
C HIS A 56 -13.39 4.65 -20.82
N ILE A 57 -13.22 5.79 -21.51
CA ILE A 57 -13.45 5.89 -22.96
C ILE A 57 -12.53 4.92 -23.75
N ARG A 58 -11.42 4.46 -23.16
CA ARG A 58 -10.48 3.49 -23.74
C ARG A 58 -10.60 2.09 -23.14
N GLY A 59 -11.64 1.82 -22.35
CA GLY A 59 -11.83 0.55 -21.64
C GLY A 59 -10.74 0.27 -20.60
N LYS A 60 -10.08 1.32 -20.08
CA LYS A 60 -9.04 1.23 -19.05
C LYS A 60 -9.58 1.70 -17.71
N LYS A 61 -8.93 1.28 -16.62
CA LYS A 61 -9.37 1.58 -15.24
C LYS A 61 -8.50 2.67 -14.57
N ALA A 62 -9.07 3.34 -13.58
CA ALA A 62 -8.44 4.40 -12.80
C ALA A 62 -8.56 4.12 -11.30
N TYR A 63 -7.42 4.12 -10.59
CA TYR A 63 -7.36 3.82 -9.15
C TYR A 63 -6.79 4.99 -8.35
N LEU A 64 -7.45 5.34 -7.24
CA LEU A 64 -6.99 6.42 -6.36
C LEU A 64 -6.26 5.85 -5.15
N THR A 65 -5.06 6.36 -4.86
CA THR A 65 -4.32 6.01 -3.65
C THR A 65 -4.85 6.80 -2.44
N VAL A 66 -5.35 6.08 -1.44
CA VAL A 66 -5.77 6.58 -0.11
C VAL A 66 -5.03 5.76 0.95
N ASN A 67 -3.71 5.68 0.79
CA ASN A 67 -2.84 4.69 1.43
C ASN A 67 -1.88 5.31 2.45
N THR A 68 -2.37 6.28 3.22
CA THR A 68 -1.71 6.80 4.42
C THR A 68 -2.50 6.45 5.67
N LEU A 69 -1.87 6.46 6.84
CA LEU A 69 -2.57 6.38 8.13
C LEU A 69 -3.25 7.70 8.48
N LEU A 70 -4.53 7.68 8.86
CA LEU A 70 -5.33 8.88 9.11
C LEU A 70 -5.66 9.05 10.59
N LYS A 71 -5.54 10.28 11.08
CA LYS A 71 -5.94 10.68 12.45
C LYS A 71 -7.44 10.94 12.50
N ASN A 72 -8.03 10.92 13.70
CA ASN A 72 -9.46 11.22 13.90
C ASN A 72 -9.97 12.49 13.21
N PRO A 73 -9.27 13.65 13.28
CA PRO A 73 -9.73 14.86 12.59
C PRO A 73 -9.74 14.73 11.06
N GLU A 74 -8.81 13.96 10.51
CA GLU A 74 -8.66 13.78 9.06
C GLU A 74 -9.78 12.87 8.52
N ILE A 75 -10.02 11.73 9.17
CA ILE A 75 -11.03 10.75 8.75
C ILE A 75 -12.47 11.26 8.95
N GLU A 76 -12.74 11.96 10.05
CA GLU A 76 -14.08 12.48 10.35
C GLU A 76 -14.35 13.87 9.75
N GLY A 77 -13.33 14.52 9.18
CA GLY A 77 -13.41 15.87 8.62
C GLY A 77 -13.54 15.88 7.11
N ASP A 78 -12.46 15.51 6.43
CA ASP A 78 -12.31 15.75 4.98
C ASP A 78 -12.55 14.49 4.13
N LEU A 79 -12.37 13.29 4.71
CA LEU A 79 -12.37 12.04 3.95
C LEU A 79 -13.68 11.78 3.20
N TYR A 80 -14.85 11.99 3.82
CA TYR A 80 -16.13 11.71 3.17
C TYR A 80 -16.29 12.48 1.85
N LYS A 81 -16.16 13.81 1.93
CA LYS A 81 -16.33 14.71 0.78
C LYS A 81 -15.27 14.44 -0.27
N TYR A 82 -14.05 14.16 0.18
CA TYR A 82 -12.94 13.83 -0.70
C TYR A 82 -13.24 12.57 -1.52
N LEU A 83 -13.54 11.43 -0.87
CA LEU A 83 -13.81 10.17 -1.58
C LEU A 83 -15.08 10.24 -2.44
N ARG A 84 -16.14 10.88 -1.93
CA ARG A 84 -17.40 11.06 -2.65
C ARG A 84 -17.20 11.71 -4.02
N ALA A 85 -16.35 12.73 -4.11
CA ALA A 85 -16.05 13.39 -5.38
C ALA A 85 -15.46 12.42 -6.42
N TYR A 86 -14.59 11.50 -6.02
CA TYR A 86 -14.04 10.49 -6.95
C TYR A 86 -15.06 9.40 -7.30
N VAL A 87 -15.89 8.97 -6.33
CA VAL A 87 -16.97 8.00 -6.57
C VAL A 87 -18.00 8.56 -7.55
N GLU A 88 -18.41 9.83 -7.39
CA GLU A 88 -19.33 10.51 -8.32
C GLU A 88 -18.75 10.67 -9.74
N ASN A 89 -17.42 10.70 -9.87
CA ASN A 89 -16.72 10.71 -11.16
C ASN A 89 -16.38 9.32 -11.70
N GLY A 90 -16.77 8.24 -11.02
CA GLY A 90 -16.64 6.86 -11.50
C GLY A 90 -15.30 6.20 -11.19
N ILE A 91 -14.60 6.57 -10.11
CA ILE A 91 -13.35 5.86 -9.73
C ILE A 91 -13.58 4.35 -9.57
N ASP A 92 -12.70 3.52 -10.14
CA ASP A 92 -12.88 2.06 -10.14
C ASP A 92 -12.53 1.42 -8.79
N ALA A 93 -11.49 1.94 -8.12
CA ALA A 93 -11.06 1.42 -6.83
C ALA A 93 -10.24 2.43 -6.01
N PHE A 94 -10.25 2.21 -4.69
CA PHE A 94 -9.32 2.87 -3.75
C PHE A 94 -8.21 1.91 -3.31
N ILE A 95 -6.96 2.36 -3.34
CA ILE A 95 -5.82 1.64 -2.79
C ILE A 95 -5.62 2.08 -1.34
N VAL A 96 -5.85 1.19 -0.37
CA VAL A 96 -6.04 1.55 1.06
C VAL A 96 -5.06 0.83 1.98
N GLN A 97 -4.52 1.55 2.98
CA GLN A 97 -3.70 0.97 4.06
C GLN A 97 -4.44 0.99 5.40
N ASP A 98 -5.02 2.14 5.76
CA ASP A 98 -5.61 2.37 7.07
C ASP A 98 -6.92 1.57 7.22
N PHE A 99 -7.01 0.74 8.27
CA PHE A 99 -8.20 -0.08 8.47
C PHE A 99 -9.46 0.74 8.76
N GLY A 100 -9.32 1.93 9.35
CA GLY A 100 -10.41 2.88 9.52
C GLY A 100 -10.94 3.38 8.19
N VAL A 101 -10.06 3.69 7.23
CA VAL A 101 -10.45 4.05 5.86
C VAL A 101 -11.09 2.87 5.13
N PHE A 102 -10.58 1.64 5.33
CA PHE A 102 -11.19 0.44 4.78
C PHE A 102 -12.65 0.31 5.22
N ASN A 103 -12.90 0.38 6.54
CA ASN A 103 -14.26 0.31 7.10
C ASN A 103 -15.13 1.48 6.66
N PHE A 104 -14.54 2.67 6.53
CA PHE A 104 -15.23 3.87 6.04
C PHE A 104 -15.76 3.67 4.61
N ILE A 105 -14.95 3.13 3.70
CA ILE A 105 -15.37 2.88 2.32
C ILE A 105 -16.47 1.82 2.28
N ARG A 106 -16.33 0.72 3.04
CA ARG A 106 -17.38 -0.32 3.13
C ARG A 106 -18.72 0.24 3.64
N GLU A 107 -18.68 1.19 4.59
CA GLU A 107 -19.87 1.80 5.20
C GLU A 107 -20.55 2.82 4.27
N TYR A 108 -19.78 3.63 3.54
CA TYR A 108 -20.33 4.77 2.79
C TYR A 108 -20.33 4.63 1.26
N PHE A 109 -19.47 3.78 0.70
CA PHE A 109 -19.30 3.55 -0.74
C PHE A 109 -19.20 2.03 -1.02
N PRO A 110 -20.24 1.24 -0.67
CA PRO A 110 -20.15 -0.23 -0.63
C PRO A 110 -19.83 -0.85 -2.01
N ASP A 111 -20.22 -0.19 -3.09
CA ASP A 111 -20.05 -0.67 -4.46
C ASP A 111 -18.64 -0.40 -5.01
N THR A 112 -17.86 0.50 -4.41
CA THR A 112 -16.51 0.85 -4.90
C THR A 112 -15.49 -0.15 -4.41
N HIS A 113 -14.67 -0.73 -5.29
CA HIS A 113 -13.69 -1.74 -4.90
C HIS A 113 -12.59 -1.18 -3.98
N ILE A 114 -12.11 -2.02 -3.05
CA ILE A 114 -10.94 -1.74 -2.22
C ILE A 114 -9.79 -2.67 -2.64
N HIS A 115 -8.67 -2.06 -2.98
CA HIS A 115 -7.39 -2.73 -3.21
C HIS A 115 -6.51 -2.52 -1.97
N VAL A 116 -6.15 -3.59 -1.27
CA VAL A 116 -5.34 -3.48 -0.05
C VAL A 116 -3.89 -3.16 -0.41
N SER A 117 -3.38 -2.05 0.11
CA SER A 117 -2.03 -1.57 -0.20
C SER A 117 -0.95 -2.52 0.34
N THR A 118 0.20 -2.59 -0.35
CA THR A 118 1.40 -3.30 0.11
C THR A 118 1.88 -2.86 1.49
N GLN A 119 1.46 -1.67 1.94
CA GLN A 119 1.74 -1.15 3.29
C GLN A 119 1.03 -1.94 4.42
N VAL A 120 0.07 -2.82 4.09
CA VAL A 120 -0.52 -3.77 5.06
C VAL A 120 0.39 -4.98 5.30
N SER A 121 1.44 -5.14 4.48
CA SER A 121 2.45 -6.19 4.62
C SER A 121 1.94 -7.62 4.46
N THR A 122 0.86 -7.85 3.68
CA THR A 122 0.28 -9.20 3.50
C THR A 122 1.27 -10.16 2.83
N CYS A 123 1.67 -11.19 3.57
CA CYS A 123 2.66 -12.19 3.17
C CYS A 123 2.07 -13.60 3.03
N THR A 124 0.86 -13.87 3.54
CA THR A 124 0.28 -15.23 3.57
C THR A 124 -1.18 -15.27 3.13
N GLY A 125 -1.65 -16.47 2.77
CA GLY A 125 -3.04 -16.71 2.43
C GLY A 125 -3.99 -16.42 3.60
N TYR A 126 -3.52 -16.54 4.86
CA TYR A 126 -4.34 -16.27 6.04
C TYR A 126 -4.74 -14.79 6.13
N GLY A 127 -3.78 -13.87 5.97
CA GLY A 127 -4.06 -12.44 5.97
C GLY A 127 -4.87 -12.02 4.75
N ALA A 128 -4.55 -12.59 3.58
CA ALA A 128 -5.32 -12.40 2.35
C ALA A 128 -6.78 -12.80 2.53
N LYS A 129 -7.04 -13.98 3.11
CA LYS A 129 -8.39 -14.49 3.35
C LYS A 129 -9.19 -13.63 4.33
N LEU A 130 -8.55 -13.20 5.42
CA LEU A 130 -9.19 -12.27 6.35
C LEU A 130 -9.62 -10.96 5.67
N LEU A 131 -8.77 -10.42 4.79
CA LEU A 131 -9.06 -9.19 4.06
C LEU A 131 -10.14 -9.39 2.98
N GLU A 132 -10.13 -10.53 2.29
CA GLU A 132 -11.18 -10.94 1.34
C GLU A 132 -12.54 -11.03 2.05
N ASP A 133 -12.62 -11.72 3.19
CA ASP A 133 -13.85 -11.86 3.98
C ASP A 133 -14.38 -10.50 4.47
N LEU A 134 -13.49 -9.51 4.65
CA LEU A 134 -13.83 -8.13 4.99
C LEU A 134 -14.31 -7.30 3.80
N GLY A 135 -14.21 -7.83 2.58
CA GLY A 135 -14.65 -7.19 1.33
C GLY A 135 -13.55 -6.54 0.51
N ALA A 136 -12.28 -6.95 0.67
CA ALA A 136 -11.23 -6.58 -0.27
C ALA A 136 -11.47 -7.28 -1.62
N ALA A 137 -11.42 -6.51 -2.71
CA ALA A 137 -11.50 -7.07 -4.06
C ALA A 137 -10.14 -7.52 -4.59
N ARG A 138 -9.08 -6.91 -4.06
CA ARG A 138 -7.70 -7.15 -4.48
C ARG A 138 -6.75 -6.91 -3.33
N ILE A 139 -5.65 -7.67 -3.29
CA ILE A 139 -4.52 -7.40 -2.42
C ILE A 139 -3.27 -7.07 -3.22
N VAL A 140 -2.51 -6.10 -2.76
CA VAL A 140 -1.14 -5.86 -3.22
C VAL A 140 -0.20 -6.59 -2.26
N THR A 141 0.47 -7.63 -2.75
CA THR A 141 1.35 -8.45 -1.90
C THR A 141 2.51 -7.64 -1.32
N ALA A 142 3.06 -8.12 -0.20
CA ALA A 142 4.37 -7.68 0.26
C ALA A 142 5.41 -7.92 -0.85
N ARG A 143 6.41 -7.04 -0.95
CA ARG A 143 7.43 -7.13 -2.01
C ARG A 143 8.49 -8.20 -1.72
N GLU A 144 8.49 -8.69 -0.49
CA GLU A 144 9.50 -9.54 0.08
C GLU A 144 9.16 -11.05 -0.03
N ILE A 145 8.07 -11.41 -0.71
CA ILE A 145 7.63 -12.80 -0.91
C ILE A 145 7.93 -13.31 -2.32
N SER A 146 8.09 -14.63 -2.43
CA SER A 146 8.40 -15.36 -3.66
C SER A 146 7.18 -15.78 -4.47
N CYS A 147 7.36 -16.17 -5.73
CA CYS A 147 6.26 -16.72 -6.54
C CYS A 147 5.62 -17.95 -5.90
N GLN A 148 6.39 -18.77 -5.19
CA GLN A 148 5.86 -19.92 -4.45
C GLN A 148 4.92 -19.50 -3.30
N GLU A 149 5.23 -18.40 -2.62
CA GLU A 149 4.36 -17.87 -1.57
C GLU A 149 3.12 -17.19 -2.16
N ILE A 150 3.26 -16.51 -3.30
CA ILE A 150 2.13 -15.94 -4.03
C ILE A 150 1.17 -17.05 -4.49
N SER A 151 1.67 -18.17 -5.01
CA SER A 151 0.85 -19.33 -5.39
C SER A 151 0.01 -19.84 -4.22
N LYS A 152 0.60 -19.94 -3.03
CA LYS A 152 -0.13 -20.37 -1.83
C LYS A 152 -1.23 -19.38 -1.41
N ILE A 153 -1.02 -18.09 -1.66
CA ILE A 153 -2.07 -17.09 -1.44
C ILE A 153 -3.22 -17.32 -2.43
N HIS A 154 -2.89 -17.49 -3.71
CA HIS A 154 -3.89 -17.74 -4.76
C HIS A 154 -4.69 -19.03 -4.52
N GLU A 155 -4.01 -20.10 -4.12
CA GLU A 155 -4.63 -21.39 -3.78
C GLU A 155 -5.64 -21.27 -2.63
N MET A 156 -5.36 -20.42 -1.64
CA MET A 156 -6.24 -20.20 -0.49
C MET A 156 -7.37 -19.21 -0.78
N CYS A 157 -7.15 -18.26 -1.69
CA CYS A 157 -8.09 -17.20 -2.07
C CYS A 157 -8.21 -17.11 -3.60
N PRO A 158 -8.89 -18.07 -4.26
CA PRO A 158 -8.95 -18.13 -5.72
C PRO A 158 -9.77 -16.98 -6.35
N ASP A 159 -10.69 -16.40 -5.59
CA ASP A 159 -11.58 -15.31 -6.03
C ASP A 159 -10.99 -13.91 -5.76
N LEU A 160 -9.92 -13.82 -4.96
CA LEU A 160 -9.24 -12.57 -4.63
C LEU A 160 -8.21 -12.22 -5.70
N GLU A 161 -8.31 -11.02 -6.29
CA GLU A 161 -7.29 -10.57 -7.24
C GLU A 161 -5.95 -10.31 -6.53
N ILE A 162 -4.87 -10.82 -7.12
CA ILE A 162 -3.51 -10.61 -6.63
C ILE A 162 -2.78 -9.60 -7.52
N GLU A 163 -2.31 -8.52 -6.90
CA GLU A 163 -1.46 -7.50 -7.50
C GLU A 163 -0.05 -7.58 -6.90
N SER A 164 0.98 -7.53 -7.74
CA SER A 164 2.37 -7.56 -7.30
C SER A 164 3.21 -6.50 -8.01
N PHE A 165 4.18 -5.93 -7.30
CA PHE A 165 5.12 -5.00 -7.92
C PHE A 165 6.06 -5.75 -8.85
N ILE A 166 6.27 -5.24 -10.06
CA ILE A 166 7.17 -5.83 -11.06
C ILE A 166 8.40 -4.98 -11.37
N HIS A 167 8.33 -3.66 -11.11
CA HIS A 167 9.38 -2.75 -11.50
C HIS A 167 9.47 -1.52 -10.58
N GLY A 168 10.69 -1.00 -10.38
CA GLY A 168 10.95 0.27 -9.72
C GLY A 168 11.51 0.14 -8.30
N ALA A 169 11.43 1.19 -7.49
CA ALA A 169 12.19 1.27 -6.24
C ALA A 169 11.77 0.21 -5.20
N LEU A 170 12.72 -0.60 -4.71
CA LEU A 170 12.49 -1.59 -3.65
C LEU A 170 12.67 -0.97 -2.25
N CYS A 171 11.84 -1.40 -1.29
CA CYS A 171 11.99 -1.07 0.13
C CYS A 171 12.84 -2.15 0.80
N VAL A 172 13.72 -1.78 1.73
CA VAL A 172 14.48 -2.78 2.51
C VAL A 172 13.68 -3.32 3.70
N CYS A 173 12.74 -2.52 4.18
CA CYS A 173 11.80 -2.87 5.24
C CYS A 173 10.58 -3.53 4.62
N TYR A 174 9.99 -4.50 5.32
CA TYR A 174 8.62 -4.93 5.01
C TYR A 174 7.73 -3.69 4.94
N SER A 175 7.04 -3.55 3.80
CA SER A 175 6.33 -2.32 3.47
C SER A 175 5.26 -2.02 4.52
N GLY A 176 5.24 -0.79 5.07
CA GLY A 176 4.36 -0.42 6.19
C GLY A 176 4.97 -0.57 7.58
N GLN A 177 6.04 -1.37 7.74
CA GLN A 177 6.63 -1.71 9.05
C GLN A 177 7.84 -0.83 9.43
N CYS A 178 7.95 0.37 8.85
CA CYS A 178 9.08 1.28 9.07
C CYS A 178 8.68 2.54 9.82
N LEU A 179 9.19 2.69 11.04
CA LEU A 179 9.10 3.89 11.85
C LEU A 179 10.39 4.73 11.82
N MET A 180 11.48 4.24 11.23
CA MET A 180 12.81 4.87 11.29
C MET A 180 12.82 6.34 10.83
N SER A 181 12.19 6.64 9.68
CA SER A 181 12.09 8.02 9.18
C SER A 181 11.30 8.94 10.12
N SER A 182 10.26 8.38 10.75
CA SER A 182 9.38 9.09 11.66
C SER A 182 10.08 9.38 13.00
N ILE A 183 10.60 8.34 13.64
CA ILE A 183 11.23 8.42 14.96
C ILE A 183 12.48 9.30 14.93
N ILE A 184 13.31 9.19 13.90
CA ILE A 184 14.54 9.98 13.80
C ILE A 184 14.25 11.42 13.35
N GLY A 185 13.34 11.62 12.39
CA GLY A 185 13.23 12.88 11.64
C GLY A 185 11.86 13.54 11.59
N GLY A 186 10.83 12.98 12.22
CA GLY A 186 9.46 13.53 12.21
C GLY A 186 8.62 13.20 10.97
N ARG A 187 9.22 12.60 9.94
CA ARG A 187 8.59 12.37 8.64
C ARG A 187 8.18 10.91 8.48
N SER A 188 6.88 10.62 8.57
CA SER A 188 6.42 9.22 8.51
C SER A 188 6.43 8.65 7.10
N GLY A 189 6.97 7.43 6.97
CA GLY A 189 6.83 6.66 5.73
C GLY A 189 5.39 6.22 5.49
N ASN A 190 4.69 5.85 6.56
CA ASN A 190 3.29 5.40 6.56
C ASN A 190 2.29 6.55 6.32
N ARG A 191 2.77 7.80 6.31
CA ARG A 191 2.02 8.99 5.89
C ARG A 191 2.59 9.66 4.64
N GLY A 192 3.41 8.93 3.87
CA GLY A 192 3.88 9.37 2.55
C GLY A 192 5.01 10.40 2.54
N ARG A 193 5.69 10.61 3.67
CA ARG A 193 6.77 11.59 3.84
C ARG A 193 8.17 11.00 4.03
N CYS A 194 8.34 9.68 3.81
CA CYS A 194 9.61 8.96 4.00
C CYS A 194 10.85 9.73 3.51
N ALA A 195 11.80 9.97 4.41
CA ALA A 195 13.08 10.62 4.12
C ALA A 195 14.17 9.65 3.63
N GLN A 196 13.80 8.39 3.40
CA GLN A 196 14.66 7.32 2.87
C GLN A 196 15.95 7.08 3.68
N PRO A 197 15.90 6.94 5.03
CA PRO A 197 17.10 6.76 5.86
C PRO A 197 17.89 5.49 5.51
N CYS A 198 17.24 4.44 4.98
CA CYS A 198 17.90 3.23 4.50
C CYS A 198 18.83 3.44 3.30
N ARG A 199 18.75 4.61 2.64
CA ARG A 199 19.57 4.98 1.48
C ARG A 199 20.82 5.77 1.85
N LEU A 200 21.05 6.00 3.15
CA LEU A 200 22.24 6.67 3.68
C LEU A 200 23.36 5.66 3.97
N PRO A 201 24.62 6.11 4.08
CA PRO A 201 25.73 5.26 4.50
C PRO A 201 25.69 4.92 5.99
N TYR A 202 26.04 3.68 6.32
CA TYR A 202 26.19 3.14 7.68
C TYR A 202 27.46 2.28 7.80
N ASP A 203 28.17 2.47 8.90
CA ASP A 203 29.23 1.55 9.31
C ASP A 203 28.63 0.47 10.23
N ALA A 204 28.93 -0.79 9.95
CA ALA A 204 28.49 -1.94 10.73
C ALA A 204 29.64 -2.50 11.57
N PHE A 205 29.37 -2.80 12.84
CA PHE A 205 30.33 -3.37 13.78
C PHE A 205 29.75 -4.61 14.46
N ASP A 206 30.60 -5.60 14.77
CA ASP A 206 30.21 -6.69 15.67
C ASP A 206 30.27 -6.29 17.16
N GLU A 207 29.91 -7.23 18.02
CA GLU A 207 29.92 -7.08 19.48
C GLU A 207 31.32 -6.75 20.06
N ASN A 208 32.40 -7.07 19.34
CA ASN A 208 33.77 -6.80 19.74
C ASN A 208 34.29 -5.46 19.18
N GLY A 209 33.44 -4.68 18.51
CA GLY A 209 33.81 -3.40 17.90
C GLY A 209 34.60 -3.53 16.59
N LYS A 210 34.62 -4.72 15.96
CA LYS A 210 35.28 -4.92 14.67
C LYS A 210 34.35 -4.47 13.53
N LYS A 211 34.86 -3.60 12.65
CA LYS A 211 34.14 -3.15 11.45
C LYS A 211 33.88 -4.30 10.47
N LEU A 212 32.64 -4.41 10.00
CA LEU A 212 32.13 -5.52 9.17
C LEU A 212 31.93 -5.15 7.70
N ASN A 213 31.91 -3.87 7.34
CA ASN A 213 31.78 -3.43 5.94
C ASN A 213 32.96 -3.92 5.09
N LYS A 214 32.68 -4.77 4.09
CA LYS A 214 33.69 -5.26 3.12
C LYS A 214 33.58 -4.65 1.72
N LYS A 215 32.37 -4.32 1.28
CA LYS A 215 32.07 -3.86 -0.09
C LYS A 215 31.73 -2.37 -0.19
N GLY A 216 31.39 -1.73 0.93
CA GLY A 216 30.97 -0.33 1.02
C GLY A 216 30.04 -0.09 2.22
N ASN A 217 29.55 1.14 2.36
CA ASN A 217 28.77 1.59 3.53
C ASN A 217 27.26 1.73 3.28
N TYR A 218 26.74 1.48 2.07
CA TYR A 218 25.29 1.55 1.79
C TYR A 218 24.53 0.23 2.06
N ILE A 219 24.84 -0.45 3.16
CA ILE A 219 24.43 -1.83 3.47
C ILE A 219 22.92 -2.08 3.66
N LEU A 220 22.09 -1.05 3.60
CA LEU A 220 20.62 -1.09 3.68
C LEU A 220 19.94 -0.58 2.40
N SER A 221 20.68 -0.26 1.34
CA SER A 221 20.16 0.38 0.13
C SER A 221 19.91 -0.68 -0.97
N PRO A 222 18.66 -1.12 -1.20
CA PRO A 222 18.40 -2.14 -2.22
C PRO A 222 18.45 -1.57 -3.64
N LYS A 223 18.89 -2.36 -4.60
CA LYS A 223 18.72 -2.08 -6.03
C LYS A 223 17.23 -1.96 -6.37
N ASP A 224 16.93 -1.43 -7.55
CA ASP A 224 15.54 -1.37 -8.02
C ASP A 224 15.06 -2.78 -8.41
N PHE A 225 13.76 -3.04 -8.22
CA PHE A 225 13.14 -4.31 -8.58
C PHE A 225 12.87 -4.35 -10.08
N CYS A 226 13.11 -5.50 -10.72
CA CYS A 226 12.73 -5.73 -12.12
C CYS A 226 12.49 -7.23 -12.35
N THR A 227 11.24 -7.61 -12.60
CA THR A 227 10.83 -9.02 -12.74
C THR A 227 10.49 -9.39 -14.18
N ILE A 228 10.94 -8.60 -15.16
CA ILE A 228 10.59 -8.84 -16.56
C ILE A 228 10.93 -10.26 -17.03
N ASN A 229 12.03 -10.86 -16.56
CA ASN A 229 12.38 -12.24 -16.89
C ASN A 229 11.47 -13.29 -16.24
N TYR A 230 10.66 -12.90 -15.25
CA TYR A 230 9.85 -13.78 -14.40
C TYR A 230 8.34 -13.55 -14.57
N LEU A 231 7.91 -12.82 -15.60
CA LEU A 231 6.48 -12.62 -15.86
C LEU A 231 5.72 -13.96 -15.99
N PRO A 232 6.22 -14.98 -16.72
CA PRO A 232 5.54 -16.28 -16.80
C PRO A 232 5.30 -16.91 -15.42
N GLU A 233 6.32 -16.97 -14.57
CA GLU A 233 6.24 -17.58 -13.24
C GLU A 233 5.30 -16.79 -12.31
N MET A 234 5.27 -15.47 -12.44
CA MET A 234 4.34 -14.64 -11.68
C MET A 234 2.89 -14.86 -12.12
N ILE A 235 2.63 -14.94 -13.43
CA ILE A 235 1.30 -15.23 -13.98
C ILE A 235 0.83 -16.61 -13.51
N GLU A 236 1.69 -17.63 -13.61
CA GLU A 236 1.40 -19.00 -13.17
C GLU A 236 1.18 -19.10 -11.65
N ALA A 237 1.84 -18.24 -10.85
CA ALA A 237 1.60 -18.13 -9.42
C ALA A 237 0.27 -17.43 -9.04
N GLY A 238 -0.50 -16.93 -10.02
CA GLY A 238 -1.80 -16.31 -9.80
C GLY A 238 -1.78 -14.78 -9.74
N VAL A 239 -0.67 -14.11 -10.11
CA VAL A 239 -0.65 -12.64 -10.23
C VAL A 239 -1.52 -12.21 -11.40
N MET A 240 -2.48 -11.33 -11.13
CA MET A 240 -3.41 -10.79 -12.13
C MET A 240 -3.09 -9.34 -12.51
N SER A 241 -2.55 -8.55 -11.58
CA SER A 241 -2.15 -7.16 -11.83
C SER A 241 -0.65 -6.94 -11.59
N PHE A 242 0.03 -6.44 -12.62
CA PHE A 242 1.47 -6.23 -12.66
C PHE A 242 1.76 -4.75 -12.45
N LYS A 243 2.10 -4.39 -11.22
CA LYS A 243 2.21 -3.00 -10.78
C LYS A 243 3.61 -2.42 -10.96
N ILE A 244 3.69 -1.28 -11.64
CA ILE A 244 4.92 -0.50 -11.75
C ILE A 244 5.00 0.53 -10.61
N GLU A 245 6.17 0.68 -9.98
CA GLU A 245 6.46 1.77 -9.03
C GLU A 245 7.06 2.97 -9.77
N GLY A 246 6.64 4.18 -9.41
CA GLY A 246 7.24 5.38 -10.01
C GLY A 246 6.39 6.63 -10.08
N ARG A 247 5.48 6.89 -9.13
CA ARG A 247 4.59 8.08 -9.19
C ARG A 247 5.30 9.43 -9.30
N MET A 248 6.56 9.51 -8.86
CA MET A 248 7.40 10.71 -8.96
C MET A 248 8.37 10.70 -10.15
N LYS A 249 8.29 9.68 -11.02
CA LYS A 249 9.17 9.54 -12.17
C LYS A 249 8.66 10.39 -13.34
N GLN A 250 9.57 10.70 -14.26
CA GLN A 250 9.27 11.52 -15.43
C GLN A 250 8.50 10.73 -16.49
N LEU A 251 7.91 11.46 -17.44
CA LEU A 251 7.14 10.91 -18.55
C LEU A 251 7.87 9.78 -19.30
N SER A 252 9.14 9.99 -19.67
CA SER A 252 9.92 9.01 -20.43
C SER A 252 10.09 7.67 -19.70
N TYR A 253 10.34 7.71 -18.38
CA TYR A 253 10.39 6.51 -17.54
C TYR A 253 9.03 5.80 -17.54
N ALA A 254 7.96 6.54 -17.27
CA ALA A 254 6.63 5.96 -17.11
C ALA A 254 6.16 5.29 -18.41
N THR A 255 6.26 5.97 -19.55
CA THR A 255 5.86 5.41 -20.85
C THR A 255 6.80 4.31 -21.30
N GLY A 256 8.12 4.50 -21.16
CA GLY A 256 9.13 3.55 -21.62
C GLY A 256 9.04 2.19 -20.91
N VAL A 257 8.90 2.21 -19.58
CA VAL A 257 8.70 0.98 -18.80
C VAL A 257 7.39 0.31 -19.18
N VAL A 258 6.29 1.06 -19.31
CA VAL A 258 4.98 0.50 -19.72
C VAL A 258 5.06 -0.18 -21.08
N SER A 259 5.63 0.49 -22.10
CA SER A 259 5.73 -0.07 -23.45
C SER A 259 6.53 -1.38 -23.47
N VAL A 260 7.64 -1.44 -22.73
CA VAL A 260 8.45 -2.66 -22.63
C VAL A 260 7.66 -3.78 -21.95
N TYR A 261 7.05 -3.54 -20.78
CA TYR A 261 6.27 -4.59 -20.11
C TYR A 261 5.03 -5.01 -20.90
N ARG A 262 4.36 -4.09 -21.59
CA ARG A 262 3.22 -4.41 -22.47
C ARG A 262 3.64 -5.36 -23.58
N HIS A 263 4.75 -5.06 -24.26
CA HIS A 263 5.31 -5.93 -25.30
C HIS A 263 5.51 -7.36 -24.78
N TYR A 264 6.13 -7.52 -23.61
CA TYR A 264 6.42 -8.84 -23.05
C TYR A 264 5.19 -9.57 -22.50
N LEU A 265 4.20 -8.86 -21.95
CA LEU A 265 2.91 -9.46 -21.60
C LEU A 265 2.15 -9.96 -22.84
N ASP A 266 2.16 -9.20 -23.94
CA ASP A 266 1.52 -9.60 -25.20
C ASP A 266 2.26 -10.79 -25.84
N GLU A 267 3.60 -10.78 -25.80
CA GLU A 267 4.42 -11.90 -26.23
C GLU A 267 4.13 -13.17 -25.42
N TYR A 268 3.97 -13.06 -24.09
CA TYR A 268 3.54 -14.18 -23.26
C TYR A 268 2.16 -14.71 -23.69
N LEU A 269 1.18 -13.83 -23.88
CA LEU A 269 -0.18 -14.21 -24.28
C LEU A 269 -0.20 -14.87 -25.68
N TYR A 270 0.67 -14.43 -26.59
CA TYR A 270 0.77 -14.95 -27.95
C TYR A 270 1.57 -16.26 -28.05
N LYS A 271 2.73 -16.35 -27.39
CA LYS A 271 3.69 -17.46 -27.54
C LYS A 271 3.67 -18.49 -26.41
N GLY A 272 3.09 -18.13 -25.26
CA GLY A 272 3.08 -18.92 -24.02
C GLY A 272 4.43 -18.93 -23.29
N ALA A 273 4.41 -19.38 -22.03
CA ALA A 273 5.56 -19.40 -21.11
C ALA A 273 6.83 -20.05 -21.70
N ARG A 274 6.68 -21.18 -22.42
CA ARG A 274 7.82 -21.95 -22.96
C ARG A 274 8.67 -21.19 -23.97
N ASN A 275 8.09 -20.20 -24.66
CA ASN A 275 8.74 -19.42 -25.70
C ASN A 275 8.96 -17.96 -25.26
N TYR A 276 8.82 -17.68 -23.97
CA TYR A 276 9.06 -16.37 -23.40
C TYR A 276 10.56 -16.13 -23.24
N SER A 277 11.06 -15.02 -23.79
CA SER A 277 12.46 -14.63 -23.64
C SER A 277 12.61 -13.12 -23.77
N VAL A 278 13.31 -12.50 -22.84
CA VAL A 278 13.57 -11.05 -22.85
C VAL A 278 14.91 -10.75 -23.52
N SER A 279 14.91 -9.80 -24.44
CA SER A 279 16.14 -9.35 -25.11
C SER A 279 17.04 -8.57 -24.14
N GLN A 280 18.36 -8.72 -24.28
CA GLN A 280 19.32 -7.91 -23.51
C GLN A 280 19.21 -6.41 -23.85
N GLU A 281 18.79 -6.09 -25.07
CA GLU A 281 18.54 -4.72 -25.50
C GLU A 281 17.42 -4.07 -24.67
N ASP A 282 16.30 -4.75 -24.45
CA ASP A 282 15.20 -4.19 -23.68
C ASP A 282 15.49 -4.14 -22.17
N ILE A 283 16.28 -5.08 -21.65
CA ILE A 283 16.83 -4.97 -20.29
C ILE A 283 17.68 -3.71 -20.17
N GLN A 284 18.51 -3.42 -21.18
CA GLN A 284 19.31 -2.19 -21.21
C GLN A 284 18.43 -0.93 -21.33
N LYS A 285 17.38 -0.96 -22.16
CA LYS A 285 16.39 0.16 -22.23
C LYS A 285 15.78 0.44 -20.86
N LEU A 286 15.36 -0.59 -20.12
CA LEU A 286 14.83 -0.44 -18.77
C LEU A 286 15.86 0.17 -17.81
N LEU A 287 17.14 -0.21 -17.92
CA LEU A 287 18.21 0.40 -17.13
C LEU A 287 18.35 1.89 -17.48
N ASP A 288 18.31 2.25 -18.76
CA ASP A 288 18.52 3.60 -19.28
C ASP A 288 17.39 4.57 -18.90
N TYR A 289 16.14 4.07 -18.79
CA TYR A 289 15.01 4.87 -18.29
C TYR A 289 15.17 5.32 -16.84
N GLY A 290 15.96 4.60 -16.05
CA GLY A 290 16.47 5.06 -14.76
C GLY A 290 16.24 4.08 -13.63
N ASN A 291 17.34 3.69 -13.00
CA ASN A 291 17.41 2.73 -11.92
C ASN A 291 18.21 3.29 -10.72
N ARG A 292 18.43 2.45 -9.70
CA ARG A 292 19.32 2.73 -8.57
C ARG A 292 20.41 1.67 -8.49
N SER A 293 21.50 1.90 -9.20
CA SER A 293 22.68 1.02 -9.20
C SER A 293 22.36 -0.43 -9.62
N GLY A 294 21.50 -0.58 -10.64
CA GLY A 294 21.09 -1.83 -11.25
C GLY A 294 19.74 -2.36 -10.74
N PHE A 295 19.42 -3.58 -11.19
CA PHE A 295 18.20 -4.30 -10.83
C PHE A 295 18.45 -5.51 -9.92
N THR A 296 17.39 -5.96 -9.27
CA THR A 296 17.30 -7.23 -8.58
C THR A 296 15.91 -7.83 -8.77
N ASP A 297 15.85 -9.15 -8.82
CA ASP A 297 14.63 -9.98 -8.91
C ASP A 297 14.62 -11.02 -7.76
N LEU A 298 15.53 -10.86 -6.79
CA LEU A 298 15.96 -11.93 -5.91
C LEU A 298 14.79 -12.55 -5.13
N TYR A 299 13.86 -11.72 -4.67
CA TYR A 299 12.68 -12.16 -3.92
C TYR A 299 11.82 -13.17 -4.67
N MET A 300 11.83 -13.17 -6.02
CA MET A 300 11.02 -14.10 -6.82
C MET A 300 11.45 -15.56 -6.64
N HIS A 301 12.73 -15.81 -6.37
CA HIS A 301 13.30 -17.17 -6.34
C HIS A 301 14.18 -17.47 -5.11
N LYS A 302 14.48 -16.47 -4.28
CA LYS A 302 15.25 -16.59 -3.03
C LYS A 302 14.75 -15.60 -1.98
N HIS A 303 14.93 -15.94 -0.70
CA HIS A 303 14.44 -15.08 0.37
C HIS A 303 15.24 -13.77 0.55
N ASN A 304 16.57 -13.80 0.55
CA ASN A 304 17.41 -12.60 0.66
C ASN A 304 18.84 -12.86 0.20
N GLY A 305 19.62 -11.80 -0.04
CA GLY A 305 21.04 -11.92 -0.41
C GLY A 305 21.73 -10.57 -0.56
N PRO A 306 23.08 -10.51 -0.51
CA PRO A 306 23.83 -9.26 -0.66
C PRO A 306 23.74 -8.64 -2.06
N ASP A 307 23.38 -9.43 -3.08
CA ASP A 307 23.25 -9.06 -4.48
C ASP A 307 22.07 -8.11 -4.75
N MET A 308 21.07 -8.11 -3.86
CA MET A 308 19.96 -7.15 -3.90
C MET A 308 20.33 -5.75 -3.39
N ILE A 309 21.49 -5.58 -2.75
CA ILE A 309 21.94 -4.33 -2.14
C ILE A 309 22.96 -3.64 -3.02
N THR A 310 22.87 -2.31 -3.12
CA THR A 310 23.99 -1.48 -3.59
C THR A 310 24.87 -1.10 -2.41
N PHE A 311 26.16 -1.39 -2.49
CA PHE A 311 27.13 -1.04 -1.45
C PHE A 311 27.72 0.36 -1.64
N GLU A 312 27.38 1.01 -2.74
CA GLU A 312 27.82 2.34 -3.13
C GLU A 312 26.68 3.35 -3.03
N ALA A 313 27.02 4.63 -3.15
CA ALA A 313 26.02 5.68 -3.17
C ALA A 313 25.02 5.42 -4.31
N PRO A 314 23.70 5.38 -4.02
CA PRO A 314 22.72 5.14 -5.06
C PRO A 314 22.80 6.28 -6.08
N SER A 315 23.22 5.95 -7.29
CA SER A 315 23.23 6.85 -8.42
C SER A 315 21.88 6.78 -9.12
N HIS A 316 21.33 7.93 -9.47
CA HIS A 316 20.28 8.01 -10.48
C HIS A 316 20.96 8.10 -11.84
N THR A 317 21.35 6.97 -12.40
CA THR A 317 21.84 6.93 -13.77
C THR A 317 20.64 7.21 -14.68
N LYS A 318 20.74 8.28 -15.47
CA LYS A 318 19.77 8.64 -16.50
C LYS A 318 20.54 8.80 -17.80
N THR A 319 20.03 8.19 -18.85
CA THR A 319 20.36 8.56 -20.22
C THR A 319 19.21 9.44 -20.70
N GLU A 320 19.50 10.56 -21.39
CA GLU A 320 18.43 11.32 -22.07
C GLU A 320 17.77 10.39 -23.08
N THR A 321 16.60 9.91 -22.73
CA THR A 321 15.79 9.00 -23.53
C THR A 321 14.53 9.74 -23.90
N GLU A 322 14.26 9.85 -25.20
CA GLU A 322 13.02 10.45 -25.68
C GLU A 322 11.82 9.59 -25.22
N PRO A 323 10.66 10.20 -24.96
CA PRO A 323 9.45 9.45 -24.68
C PRO A 323 9.15 8.47 -25.83
N ALA A 324 8.84 7.22 -25.52
CA ALA A 324 8.40 6.22 -26.50
C ALA A 324 6.96 6.46 -26.99
N TYR A 325 6.52 7.72 -27.04
CA TYR A 325 5.13 8.12 -27.26
C TYR A 325 5.04 9.09 -28.45
N GLU A 326 4.38 8.64 -29.52
CA GLU A 326 3.98 9.48 -30.65
C GLU A 326 2.45 9.60 -30.67
N ASN A 327 1.94 10.75 -30.21
CA ASN A 327 0.54 11.20 -30.30
C ASN A 327 -0.54 10.30 -29.64
N SER A 328 -1.62 10.93 -29.18
CA SER A 328 -2.76 10.22 -28.59
C SER A 328 -3.40 9.32 -29.64
N SER A 329 -3.36 8.01 -29.42
CA SER A 329 -4.08 7.07 -30.28
C SER A 329 -5.58 7.37 -30.16
N LYS A 330 -6.18 7.71 -31.30
CA LYS A 330 -7.62 7.91 -31.39
C LYS A 330 -8.32 6.55 -31.43
N ILE A 331 -9.52 6.51 -30.88
CA ILE A 331 -10.35 5.32 -30.89
C ILE A 331 -10.94 5.16 -32.28
N LYS A 332 -10.62 4.03 -32.89
CA LYS A 332 -11.13 3.66 -34.21
C LYS A 332 -12.63 3.41 -34.12
N VAL A 333 -13.39 4.09 -34.96
CA VAL A 333 -14.83 3.93 -35.08
C VAL A 333 -15.25 3.74 -36.53
N ASP A 334 -16.29 2.95 -36.72
CA ASP A 334 -16.99 2.83 -37.98
C ASP A 334 -18.28 3.66 -37.93
N CYS A 335 -18.71 4.18 -39.07
CA CYS A 335 -19.92 5.00 -39.18
C CYS A 335 -20.85 4.47 -40.26
N ARG A 336 -22.14 4.42 -39.95
CA ARG A 336 -23.21 4.14 -40.92
C ARG A 336 -24.19 5.30 -40.95
N VAL A 337 -24.49 5.77 -42.16
CA VAL A 337 -25.42 6.87 -42.40
C VAL A 337 -26.56 6.36 -43.28
N LYS A 338 -27.80 6.67 -42.88
CA LYS A 338 -28.99 6.40 -43.68
C LYS A 338 -29.70 7.72 -44.00
N ALA A 339 -29.87 8.00 -45.29
CA ALA A 339 -30.42 9.24 -45.80
C ALA A 339 -31.37 8.98 -47.00
N LEU A 340 -32.47 8.27 -46.76
CA LEU A 340 -33.46 7.89 -47.78
C LEU A 340 -34.67 8.84 -47.80
N LEU A 341 -35.21 9.10 -48.98
CA LEU A 341 -36.34 10.01 -49.18
C LEU A 341 -37.59 9.52 -48.43
N GLY A 342 -38.22 10.40 -47.65
CA GLY A 342 -39.39 10.08 -46.83
C GLY A 342 -39.09 9.33 -45.53
N GLU A 343 -37.83 8.99 -45.27
CA GLU A 343 -37.37 8.45 -43.99
C GLU A 343 -36.66 9.53 -43.15
N GLU A 344 -36.50 9.25 -41.86
CA GLU A 344 -35.72 10.09 -40.96
C GLU A 344 -34.21 9.87 -41.16
N PHE A 345 -33.45 10.95 -41.27
CA PHE A 345 -31.99 10.86 -41.32
C PHE A 345 -31.45 10.19 -40.05
N SER A 346 -30.53 9.24 -40.18
CA SER A 346 -29.86 8.63 -39.03
C SER A 346 -28.36 8.47 -39.26
N VAL A 347 -27.61 8.61 -38.17
CA VAL A 347 -26.17 8.38 -38.12
C VAL A 347 -25.83 7.52 -36.91
N ARG A 348 -25.05 6.47 -37.15
CA ARG A 348 -24.61 5.52 -36.12
C ARG A 348 -23.10 5.38 -36.15
N PHE A 349 -22.46 5.55 -35.00
CA PHE A 349 -21.05 5.22 -34.80
C PHE A 349 -20.92 3.94 -33.99
N TYR A 350 -19.95 3.10 -34.36
CA TYR A 350 -19.63 1.83 -33.73
C TYR A 350 -18.18 1.87 -33.28
N ASP A 351 -17.89 1.52 -32.02
CA ASP A 351 -16.51 1.27 -31.58
C ASP A 351 -16.10 -0.20 -31.82
N ASN A 352 -14.84 -0.50 -31.60
CA ASN A 352 -14.31 -1.86 -31.76
C ASN A 352 -14.84 -2.87 -30.73
N ASN A 353 -15.52 -2.40 -29.67
CA ASN A 353 -16.10 -3.23 -28.61
C ASN A 353 -17.61 -3.47 -28.82
N GLY A 354 -18.19 -2.94 -29.91
CA GLY A 354 -19.60 -3.10 -30.25
C GLY A 354 -20.53 -2.07 -29.61
N GLN A 355 -20.00 -1.04 -28.93
CA GLN A 355 -20.81 0.07 -28.42
C GLN A 355 -21.28 0.94 -29.58
N VAL A 356 -22.53 1.41 -29.48
CA VAL A 356 -23.18 2.19 -30.54
C VAL A 356 -23.65 3.53 -30.01
N GLY A 357 -23.35 4.60 -30.73
CA GLY A 357 -24.01 5.89 -30.55
C GLY A 357 -24.85 6.21 -31.77
N GLU A 358 -26.14 6.43 -31.56
CA GLU A 358 -27.10 6.73 -32.62
C GLU A 358 -27.76 8.09 -32.37
N ALA A 359 -28.04 8.81 -33.45
CA ALA A 359 -28.90 9.98 -33.41
C ALA A 359 -29.68 10.13 -34.72
N PHE A 360 -30.78 10.87 -34.61
CA PHE A 360 -31.74 11.09 -35.69
C PHE A 360 -31.79 12.57 -36.07
N GLY A 361 -32.14 12.84 -37.32
CA GLY A 361 -32.27 14.18 -37.87
C GLY A 361 -33.71 14.53 -38.18
N GLN A 362 -33.93 15.10 -39.36
CA GLN A 362 -35.27 15.37 -39.88
C GLN A 362 -35.68 14.31 -40.89
N VAL A 363 -36.99 14.22 -41.15
CA VAL A 363 -37.51 13.48 -42.32
C VAL A 363 -36.99 14.12 -43.59
N ILE A 364 -36.47 13.30 -44.50
CA ILE A 364 -35.78 13.75 -45.70
C ILE A 364 -36.80 14.06 -46.78
N GLU A 365 -36.76 15.30 -47.27
CA GLU A 365 -37.62 15.79 -48.34
C GLU A 365 -36.88 15.83 -49.68
N LYS A 366 -37.64 15.91 -50.77
CA LYS A 366 -37.08 16.03 -52.12
C LYS A 366 -36.47 17.43 -52.31
N ALA A 367 -35.30 17.49 -52.92
CA ALA A 367 -34.63 18.75 -53.23
C ALA A 367 -35.42 19.59 -54.23
N SER A 368 -35.71 20.84 -53.84
CA SER A 368 -36.37 21.84 -54.71
C SER A 368 -35.39 22.73 -55.49
N LYS A 369 -34.10 22.72 -55.12
CA LYS A 369 -33.03 23.49 -55.77
C LYS A 369 -31.74 22.66 -55.94
N LYS A 370 -30.82 22.75 -54.98
CA LYS A 370 -29.56 22.00 -54.96
C LYS A 370 -29.71 20.80 -54.02
N PRO A 371 -29.55 19.56 -54.50
CA PRO A 371 -29.61 18.38 -53.64
C PRO A 371 -28.37 18.32 -52.72
N THR A 372 -28.53 17.67 -51.57
CA THR A 372 -27.42 17.31 -50.69
C THR A 372 -26.70 16.11 -51.27
N THR A 373 -25.41 16.27 -51.60
CA THR A 373 -24.64 15.18 -52.20
C THR A 373 -24.08 14.22 -51.14
N GLU A 374 -23.76 12.99 -51.54
CA GLU A 374 -23.05 12.03 -50.67
C GLU A 374 -21.75 12.63 -50.11
N GLU A 375 -21.04 13.44 -50.90
CA GLU A 375 -19.81 14.12 -50.49
C GLU A 375 -20.05 15.19 -49.41
N ASP A 376 -21.21 15.86 -49.44
CA ASP A 376 -21.61 16.81 -48.39
C ASP A 376 -21.90 16.08 -47.07
N ILE A 377 -22.55 14.92 -47.14
CA ILE A 377 -22.82 14.03 -45.99
C ILE A 377 -21.49 13.54 -45.41
N LYS A 378 -20.61 13.00 -46.26
CA LYS A 378 -19.28 12.49 -45.88
C LYS A 378 -18.47 13.53 -45.14
N LYS A 379 -18.33 14.73 -45.69
CA LYS A 379 -17.58 15.83 -45.05
C LYS A 379 -18.17 16.25 -43.71
N ALA A 380 -19.50 16.29 -43.61
CA ALA A 380 -20.17 16.70 -42.38
C ALA A 380 -20.01 15.65 -41.26
N VAL A 381 -20.15 14.36 -41.59
CA VAL A 381 -20.07 13.23 -40.65
C VAL A 381 -18.63 12.92 -40.24
N ALA A 382 -17.66 12.95 -41.18
CA ALA A 382 -16.26 12.64 -40.90
C ALA A 382 -15.52 13.68 -40.03
N GLY A 383 -16.12 14.85 -39.78
CA GLY A 383 -15.53 15.91 -38.97
C GLY A 383 -15.46 15.59 -37.47
N LEU A 384 -14.57 14.67 -37.07
CA LEU A 384 -14.34 14.17 -35.71
C LEU A 384 -13.12 14.81 -34.99
N GLY A 385 -12.54 15.88 -35.55
CA GLY A 385 -11.25 16.44 -35.13
C GLY A 385 -11.05 16.63 -33.61
N ASN A 386 -12.05 17.18 -32.92
CA ASN A 386 -12.01 17.48 -31.48
C ASN A 386 -12.51 16.34 -30.59
N THR A 387 -12.79 15.17 -31.16
CA THR A 387 -13.28 13.99 -30.45
C THR A 387 -12.12 13.00 -30.28
N PRO A 388 -12.19 12.08 -29.30
CA PRO A 388 -11.20 11.01 -29.16
C PRO A 388 -11.27 9.98 -30.28
N PHE A 389 -12.17 10.13 -31.26
CA PHE A 389 -12.43 9.15 -32.31
C PHE A 389 -11.72 9.46 -33.62
N GLU A 390 -11.33 8.40 -34.31
CA GLU A 390 -10.83 8.38 -35.68
C GLU A 390 -11.75 7.48 -36.52
N LEU A 391 -12.28 8.02 -37.61
CA LEU A 391 -13.17 7.30 -38.51
C LEU A 391 -12.36 6.36 -39.41
N VAL A 392 -12.59 5.06 -39.28
CA VAL A 392 -11.91 4.03 -40.10
C VAL A 392 -12.74 3.67 -41.32
N LYS A 393 -14.04 3.41 -41.12
CA LYS A 393 -14.97 3.07 -42.20
C LYS A 393 -16.21 3.95 -42.17
N LEU A 394 -16.70 4.34 -43.35
CA LEU A 394 -17.93 5.09 -43.52
C LEU A 394 -18.78 4.44 -44.60
N ASP A 395 -19.95 3.94 -44.22
CA ASP A 395 -20.96 3.41 -45.13
C ASP A 395 -22.12 4.43 -45.22
N ILE A 396 -22.41 4.93 -46.42
CA ILE A 396 -23.51 5.89 -46.67
C ILE A 396 -24.54 5.23 -47.58
N ASP A 397 -25.80 5.22 -47.13
CA ASP A 397 -26.97 4.81 -47.91
C ASP A 397 -27.87 6.04 -48.11
N ALA A 398 -27.84 6.64 -49.30
CA ALA A 398 -28.47 7.93 -49.59
C ALA A 398 -29.07 8.01 -51.01
N ASP A 399 -30.23 8.66 -51.14
CA ASP A 399 -30.86 8.94 -52.44
C ASP A 399 -30.26 10.20 -53.11
N GLU A 400 -30.25 10.26 -54.45
CA GLU A 400 -29.60 11.36 -55.21
C GLU A 400 -30.33 12.72 -55.14
N ASP A 401 -31.64 12.72 -54.87
CA ASP A 401 -32.54 13.88 -54.99
C ASP A 401 -32.99 14.45 -53.63
N ILE A 402 -32.18 14.30 -52.58
CA ILE A 402 -32.57 14.64 -51.20
C ILE A 402 -32.18 16.07 -50.79
N PHE A 403 -32.96 16.67 -49.89
CA PHE A 403 -32.61 17.91 -49.19
C PHE A 403 -32.37 17.66 -47.70
N LEU A 404 -31.12 17.80 -47.30
CA LEU A 404 -30.70 17.70 -45.90
C LEU A 404 -29.68 18.79 -45.56
N PRO A 405 -30.05 19.78 -44.72
CA PRO A 405 -29.12 20.85 -44.34
C PRO A 405 -27.89 20.29 -43.61
N VAL A 406 -26.70 20.79 -43.96
CA VAL A 406 -25.43 20.40 -43.33
C VAL A 406 -25.43 20.61 -41.81
N SER A 407 -26.19 21.59 -41.30
CA SER A 407 -26.37 21.82 -39.87
C SER A 407 -27.06 20.66 -39.16
N VAL A 408 -28.09 20.06 -39.79
CA VAL A 408 -28.81 18.89 -39.26
C VAL A 408 -27.87 17.69 -39.18
N ILE A 409 -27.09 17.44 -40.23
CA ILE A 409 -26.09 16.35 -40.26
C ILE A 409 -25.04 16.54 -39.16
N LYS A 410 -24.53 17.76 -38.99
CA LYS A 410 -23.52 18.07 -37.96
C LYS A 410 -24.07 17.93 -36.54
N ASN A 411 -25.34 18.25 -36.32
CA ASN A 411 -26.01 18.11 -35.03
C ASN A 411 -26.24 16.64 -34.70
N ALA A 412 -26.85 15.87 -35.60
CA ALA A 412 -27.04 14.43 -35.43
C ALA A 412 -25.69 13.71 -35.22
N ARG A 413 -24.64 14.07 -35.96
CA ARG A 413 -23.30 13.54 -35.71
C ARG A 413 -22.79 13.86 -34.29
N ARG A 414 -22.96 15.10 -33.81
CA ARG A 414 -22.53 15.48 -32.44
C ARG A 414 -23.27 14.65 -31.40
N GLU A 415 -24.58 14.53 -31.54
CA GLU A 415 -25.42 13.75 -30.63
C GLU A 415 -25.06 12.26 -30.67
N ALA A 416 -24.86 11.67 -31.86
CA ALA A 416 -24.43 10.27 -31.97
C ALA A 416 -23.06 10.03 -31.34
N VAL A 417 -22.12 10.97 -31.48
CA VAL A 417 -20.81 10.91 -30.81
C VAL A 417 -20.95 11.05 -29.29
N GLU A 418 -21.82 11.93 -28.80
CA GLU A 418 -22.10 12.08 -27.36
C GLU A 418 -22.75 10.81 -26.78
N ASN A 419 -23.69 10.21 -27.50
CA ASN A 419 -24.32 8.94 -27.13
C ASN A 419 -23.31 7.79 -27.14
N LEU A 420 -22.40 7.74 -28.12
CA LEU A 420 -21.32 6.75 -28.14
C LEU A 420 -20.40 6.93 -26.92
N LEU A 421 -19.97 8.16 -26.63
CA LEU A 421 -19.15 8.47 -25.45
C LEU A 421 -19.82 8.05 -24.15
N PHE A 422 -21.11 8.32 -24.00
CA PHE A 422 -21.90 7.91 -22.85
C PHE A 422 -21.92 6.38 -22.69
N ASN A 423 -22.16 5.67 -23.80
CA ASN A 423 -22.22 4.21 -23.81
C ASN A 423 -20.85 3.56 -23.54
N ILE A 424 -19.75 4.10 -24.08
CA ILE A 424 -18.40 3.57 -23.82
C ILE A 424 -17.98 3.82 -22.37
N SER A 425 -18.36 4.96 -21.78
CA SER A 425 -17.97 5.32 -20.41
C SER A 425 -18.66 4.47 -19.33
N GLY A 426 -19.51 3.50 -19.70
CA GLY A 426 -20.05 2.50 -18.75
C GLY A 426 -21.03 3.04 -17.71
N ASN A 427 -21.57 4.24 -17.87
CA ASN A 427 -22.28 5.02 -16.84
C ASN A 427 -23.72 4.54 -16.54
N SER A 428 -23.96 3.23 -16.58
CA SER A 428 -25.31 2.64 -16.57
C SER A 428 -25.94 2.54 -15.18
N SER A 429 -25.14 2.57 -14.10
CA SER A 429 -25.63 2.53 -12.72
C SER A 429 -24.88 3.53 -11.85
N LYS A 430 -25.62 4.48 -11.24
CA LYS A 430 -25.06 5.39 -10.23
C LYS A 430 -24.60 4.58 -9.02
N PRO A 431 -23.38 4.81 -8.50
CA PRO A 431 -22.88 4.09 -7.33
C PRO A 431 -23.72 4.42 -6.09
N THR A 432 -23.86 3.45 -5.19
CA THR A 432 -24.49 3.69 -3.88
C THR A 432 -23.59 4.58 -3.03
N ILE A 433 -24.15 5.69 -2.55
CA ILE A 433 -23.49 6.63 -1.65
C ILE A 433 -24.38 6.81 -0.42
N ASN A 434 -23.93 6.34 0.74
CA ASN A 434 -24.66 6.51 1.99
C ASN A 434 -24.32 7.87 2.64
N ASP A 435 -25.26 8.39 3.43
CA ASP A 435 -25.08 9.64 4.16
C ASP A 435 -24.03 9.50 5.26
N PHE A 436 -23.17 10.50 5.38
CA PHE A 436 -22.09 10.50 6.36
C PHE A 436 -22.61 10.80 7.78
N GLU A 437 -22.30 9.91 8.71
CA GLU A 437 -22.48 10.16 10.14
C GLU A 437 -21.13 10.22 10.85
N LYS A 438 -20.84 11.35 11.48
CA LYS A 438 -19.61 11.53 12.27
C LYS A 438 -19.67 10.68 13.53
N MET A 439 -18.59 9.95 13.84
CA MET A 439 -18.52 9.17 15.08
C MET A 439 -18.55 10.08 16.31
N SER A 440 -19.49 9.83 17.23
CA SER A 440 -19.50 10.48 18.53
C SER A 440 -18.46 9.84 19.46
N PHE A 441 -17.59 10.65 20.05
CA PHE A 441 -16.65 10.23 21.10
C PHE A 441 -16.97 10.96 22.39
N LYS A 442 -17.28 10.22 23.46
CA LYS A 442 -17.72 10.78 24.75
C LYS A 442 -16.56 11.08 25.73
N GLY A 443 -15.31 10.98 25.27
CA GLY A 443 -14.13 11.12 26.12
C GLY A 443 -13.73 9.81 26.78
N ASN A 444 -12.51 9.77 27.32
CA ASN A 444 -12.01 8.65 28.11
C ASN A 444 -12.39 8.87 29.57
N ILE A 445 -12.98 7.86 30.22
CA ILE A 445 -13.51 7.96 31.59
C ILE A 445 -12.70 7.09 32.56
N PHE A 446 -12.17 5.96 32.09
CA PHE A 446 -11.45 5.00 32.90
C PHE A 446 -9.98 5.39 33.02
N GLN A 447 -9.42 5.43 34.24
CA GLN A 447 -7.99 5.59 34.47
C GLN A 447 -7.45 4.33 35.12
N SER A 448 -6.39 3.76 34.54
CA SER A 448 -5.69 2.60 35.09
C SER A 448 -4.23 2.92 35.39
N GLN A 449 -3.68 2.20 36.36
CA GLN A 449 -2.24 2.12 36.62
C GLN A 449 -1.73 0.68 36.47
N ASP A 450 -2.54 -0.22 35.94
CA ASP A 450 -2.11 -1.59 35.69
C ASP A 450 -0.92 -1.60 34.73
N THR A 451 0.01 -2.51 35.01
CA THR A 451 1.27 -2.62 34.29
C THR A 451 1.36 -3.95 33.56
N PHE A 452 1.72 -3.85 32.29
CA PHE A 452 2.01 -4.97 31.40
C PHE A 452 3.49 -4.92 30.99
N VAL A 453 4.19 -6.05 31.00
CA VAL A 453 5.59 -6.09 30.57
C VAL A 453 5.81 -7.09 29.45
N THR A 454 6.50 -6.68 28.39
CA THR A 454 7.01 -7.64 27.39
C THR A 454 8.50 -7.84 27.57
N VAL A 455 8.91 -9.10 27.47
CA VAL A 455 10.32 -9.51 27.51
C VAL A 455 10.62 -10.40 26.32
N SER A 456 11.87 -10.39 25.89
CA SER A 456 12.36 -11.14 24.73
C SER A 456 13.46 -12.14 25.08
N THR A 457 13.94 -12.15 26.33
CA THR A 457 15.00 -13.05 26.81
C THR A 457 14.67 -13.60 28.20
N LEU A 458 15.25 -14.75 28.54
CA LEU A 458 15.16 -15.35 29.86
C LEU A 458 15.72 -14.44 30.97
N GLU A 459 16.76 -13.66 30.68
CA GLU A 459 17.34 -12.72 31.64
C GLU A 459 16.40 -11.55 31.96
N GLN A 460 15.72 -11.02 30.95
CA GLN A 460 14.67 -10.01 31.16
C GLN A 460 13.50 -10.59 31.97
N LEU A 461 13.07 -11.82 31.66
CA LEU A 461 12.04 -12.52 32.43
C LEU A 461 12.42 -12.66 33.91
N LYS A 462 13.64 -13.14 34.22
CA LYS A 462 14.17 -13.24 35.59
C LYS A 462 14.18 -11.89 36.31
N ALA A 463 14.48 -10.80 35.60
CA ALA A 463 14.46 -9.46 36.18
C ALA A 463 13.06 -9.00 36.57
N VAL A 464 12.05 -9.37 35.78
CA VAL A 464 10.63 -8.98 35.95
C VAL A 464 9.97 -9.62 37.17
N ILE A 465 10.28 -10.88 37.47
CA ILE A 465 9.60 -11.68 38.51
C ILE A 465 9.75 -11.08 39.93
N GLY A 466 10.75 -10.23 40.16
CA GLY A 466 10.97 -9.60 41.47
C GLY A 466 10.07 -8.39 41.80
N PHE A 467 9.05 -8.11 40.98
CA PHE A 467 8.24 -6.89 41.11
C PHE A 467 6.73 -7.21 41.16
N ASP A 468 6.15 -7.11 42.36
CA ASP A 468 4.76 -7.51 42.64
C ASP A 468 3.67 -6.69 41.91
N PHE A 469 4.00 -5.48 41.45
CA PHE A 469 3.05 -4.65 40.69
C PHE A 469 2.82 -5.15 39.26
N ILE A 470 3.64 -6.09 38.77
CA ILE A 470 3.54 -6.65 37.41
C ILE A 470 2.61 -7.86 37.45
N LYS A 471 1.40 -7.67 36.93
CA LYS A 471 0.36 -8.72 36.92
C LYS A 471 0.28 -9.49 35.61
N SER A 472 0.78 -8.90 34.53
CA SER A 472 0.70 -9.47 33.19
C SER A 472 2.02 -9.32 32.44
N ILE A 473 2.47 -10.39 31.79
CA ILE A 473 3.65 -10.36 30.92
C ILE A 473 3.36 -11.01 29.57
N ALA A 474 4.08 -10.59 28.54
CA ALA A 474 4.17 -11.34 27.28
C ALA A 474 5.61 -11.78 27.00
N VAL A 475 5.72 -13.00 26.48
CA VAL A 475 6.99 -13.61 26.07
C VAL A 475 6.88 -14.20 24.67
N PRO A 476 7.97 -14.38 23.91
CA PRO A 476 7.92 -15.12 22.66
C PRO A 476 7.63 -16.59 22.95
N THR A 477 7.06 -17.30 21.97
CA THR A 477 6.57 -18.68 22.13
C THR A 477 7.60 -19.64 22.76
N ASN A 478 8.89 -19.50 22.42
CA ASN A 478 9.96 -20.37 22.92
C ASN A 478 10.27 -20.18 24.42
N LEU A 479 9.89 -19.06 25.02
CA LEU A 479 10.09 -18.79 26.45
C LEU A 479 8.84 -19.08 27.30
N TYR A 480 7.73 -19.50 26.69
CA TYR A 480 6.45 -19.63 27.39
C TYR A 480 6.53 -20.61 28.57
N ASN A 481 7.10 -21.80 28.37
CA ASN A 481 7.17 -22.83 29.41
C ASN A 481 8.02 -22.37 30.60
N GLU A 482 9.14 -21.69 30.34
CA GLU A 482 10.02 -21.13 31.36
C GLU A 482 9.33 -19.99 32.11
N ALA A 483 8.65 -19.10 31.39
CA ALA A 483 7.86 -18.02 31.97
C ALA A 483 6.75 -18.56 32.88
N ARG A 484 6.03 -19.59 32.45
CA ARG A 484 4.92 -20.15 33.23
C ARG A 484 5.37 -20.79 34.55
N ASN A 485 6.59 -21.33 34.60
CA ASN A 485 7.18 -21.89 35.81
C ASN A 485 7.64 -20.82 36.81
N LEU A 486 7.94 -19.61 36.33
CA LEU A 486 8.57 -18.57 37.12
C LEU A 486 7.64 -17.40 37.47
N PHE A 487 6.58 -17.19 36.70
CA PHE A 487 5.63 -16.09 36.85
C PHE A 487 4.22 -16.62 37.10
N ASP A 488 3.56 -16.16 38.16
CA ASP A 488 2.25 -16.66 38.57
C ASP A 488 1.06 -15.89 37.94
N GLY A 489 1.30 -14.69 37.37
CA GLY A 489 0.25 -13.85 36.78
C GLY A 489 -0.19 -14.23 35.36
N ASP A 490 -0.84 -13.30 34.67
CA ASP A 490 -1.33 -13.52 33.30
C ASP A 490 -0.17 -13.57 32.31
N LEU A 491 -0.04 -14.71 31.61
CA LEU A 491 1.03 -14.94 30.64
C LEU A 491 0.49 -14.96 29.21
N TYR A 492 0.94 -14.01 28.41
CA TYR A 492 0.60 -13.87 27.00
C TYR A 492 1.76 -14.33 26.11
N ILE A 493 1.44 -14.74 24.88
CA ILE A 493 2.45 -15.01 23.84
C ILE A 493 2.54 -13.81 22.90
N TYR A 494 3.73 -13.28 22.70
CA TYR A 494 4.00 -12.33 21.62
C TYR A 494 4.35 -13.12 20.35
N LEU A 495 3.44 -13.07 19.38
CA LEU A 495 3.63 -13.69 18.07
C LEU A 495 4.70 -12.94 17.23
N PRO A 496 5.38 -13.63 16.30
CA PRO A 496 6.35 -13.01 15.41
C PRO A 496 5.66 -11.98 14.50
N PRO A 497 6.13 -10.72 14.47
CA PRO A 497 5.43 -9.64 13.78
C PRO A 497 5.36 -9.78 12.25
N ILE A 498 6.08 -10.75 11.68
CA ILE A 498 6.01 -11.11 10.27
C ILE A 498 5.81 -12.62 10.20
N LEU A 499 4.64 -13.03 9.71
CA LEU A 499 4.34 -14.42 9.40
C LEU A 499 4.55 -14.67 7.91
N ARG A 500 5.22 -15.77 7.56
CA ARG A 500 5.39 -16.22 6.17
C ARG A 500 4.95 -17.67 6.05
N ALA A 501 4.69 -18.12 4.83
CA ALA A 501 4.08 -19.44 4.58
C ALA A 501 4.88 -20.61 5.18
N GLU A 502 6.20 -20.46 5.32
CA GLU A 502 7.10 -21.46 5.90
C GLU A 502 7.16 -21.47 7.44
N TYR A 503 6.63 -20.45 8.12
CA TYR A 503 6.82 -20.25 9.57
C TYR A 503 5.51 -20.24 10.36
N THR A 504 4.57 -21.11 10.01
CA THR A 504 3.21 -21.15 10.61
C THR A 504 3.04 -22.19 11.71
N ASN A 505 4.11 -22.94 12.02
CA ASN A 505 4.13 -23.96 13.08
C ASN A 505 4.34 -23.34 14.47
N ILE A 506 3.42 -22.46 14.86
CA ILE A 506 3.40 -21.81 16.17
C ILE A 506 2.36 -22.52 17.04
N SER A 507 2.76 -22.90 18.25
CA SER A 507 1.85 -23.48 19.25
C SER A 507 1.48 -22.43 20.30
N ILE A 508 0.18 -22.30 20.58
CA ILE A 508 -0.34 -21.46 21.66
C ILE A 508 -0.88 -22.40 22.74
N PRO A 509 -0.22 -22.51 23.90
CA PRO A 509 -0.71 -23.35 25.00
C PRO A 509 -2.07 -22.87 25.49
N GLU A 510 -2.97 -23.80 25.82
CA GLU A 510 -4.32 -23.48 26.32
C GLU A 510 -4.30 -22.66 27.61
N SER A 511 -3.24 -22.81 28.42
CA SER A 511 -3.00 -22.05 29.64
C SER A 511 -2.60 -20.58 29.39
N ALA A 512 -2.36 -20.17 28.14
CA ALA A 512 -2.02 -18.78 27.84
C ALA A 512 -3.24 -17.87 28.07
N ALA A 513 -3.00 -16.74 28.73
CA ALA A 513 -4.03 -15.72 28.96
C ALA A 513 -4.49 -15.10 27.63
N GLY A 514 -3.58 -14.98 26.67
CA GLY A 514 -3.86 -14.44 25.36
C GLY A 514 -2.63 -14.39 24.46
N VAL A 515 -2.76 -13.69 23.33
CA VAL A 515 -1.66 -13.41 22.41
C VAL A 515 -1.58 -11.94 22.04
N ILE A 516 -0.39 -11.47 21.68
CA ILE A 516 -0.16 -10.19 20.99
C ILE A 516 0.09 -10.50 19.52
N ALA A 517 -0.72 -9.95 18.62
CA ALA A 517 -0.61 -10.10 17.17
C ALA A 517 -0.29 -8.75 16.51
N ALA A 518 0.58 -8.73 15.50
CA ALA A 518 1.11 -7.49 14.91
C ALA A 518 0.83 -7.30 13.42
N SER A 519 0.15 -8.23 12.76
CA SER A 519 -0.14 -8.22 11.34
C SER A 519 -1.48 -8.88 11.01
N PHE A 520 -2.06 -8.53 9.86
CA PHE A 520 -3.26 -9.20 9.35
C PHE A 520 -3.03 -10.69 9.06
N ASP A 521 -1.80 -11.09 8.74
CA ASP A 521 -1.44 -12.49 8.57
C ASP A 521 -1.59 -13.28 9.88
N GLU A 522 -1.11 -12.74 11.01
CA GLU A 522 -1.31 -13.35 12.32
C GLU A 522 -2.78 -13.40 12.72
N LEU A 523 -3.54 -12.32 12.47
CA LEU A 523 -4.99 -12.30 12.75
C LEU A 523 -5.74 -13.33 11.91
N GLY A 524 -5.44 -13.43 10.63
CA GLY A 524 -6.03 -14.43 9.74
C GLY A 524 -5.69 -15.85 10.18
N TRP A 525 -4.44 -16.09 10.61
CA TRP A 525 -4.00 -17.40 11.09
C TRP A 525 -4.71 -17.78 12.39
N LEU A 526 -4.87 -16.84 13.31
CA LEU A 526 -5.64 -17.03 14.55
C LEU A 526 -7.11 -17.34 14.25
N LYS A 527 -7.72 -16.65 13.27
CA LYS A 527 -9.11 -16.90 12.83
C LYS A 527 -9.27 -18.34 12.30
N GLU A 528 -8.36 -18.76 11.43
CA GLU A 528 -8.36 -20.11 10.85
C GLU A 528 -8.23 -21.20 11.93
N LYS A 529 -7.44 -20.93 12.97
CA LYS A 529 -7.31 -21.83 14.13
C LYS A 529 -8.51 -21.81 15.08
N GLY A 530 -9.51 -20.97 14.83
CA GLY A 530 -10.64 -20.77 15.75
C GLY A 530 -10.20 -20.16 17.09
N TYR A 531 -9.09 -19.43 17.12
CA TYR A 531 -8.60 -18.81 18.35
C TYR A 531 -9.54 -17.67 18.78
N PRO A 532 -9.91 -17.58 20.05
CA PRO A 532 -10.81 -16.54 20.56
C PRO A 532 -10.21 -15.13 20.40
N PHE A 533 -10.82 -14.30 19.55
CA PHE A 533 -10.35 -12.94 19.24
C PHE A 533 -10.41 -12.00 20.47
N GLU A 534 -11.28 -12.27 21.44
CA GLU A 534 -11.31 -11.54 22.70
C GLU A 534 -10.05 -11.72 23.56
N LYS A 535 -9.27 -12.78 23.30
CA LYS A 535 -7.96 -13.03 23.92
C LYS A 535 -6.77 -12.46 23.14
N VAL A 536 -7.03 -11.72 22.06
CA VAL A 536 -5.98 -11.10 21.23
C VAL A 536 -5.82 -9.64 21.62
N ILE A 537 -4.57 -9.22 21.78
CA ILE A 537 -4.17 -7.82 21.92
C ILE A 537 -3.50 -7.42 20.61
N LEU A 538 -4.03 -6.38 19.96
CA LEU A 538 -3.40 -5.85 18.75
C LEU A 538 -2.12 -5.10 19.12
N ASP A 539 -1.03 -5.38 18.43
CA ASP A 539 0.21 -4.62 18.56
C ASP A 539 0.11 -3.26 17.86
N HIS A 540 1.01 -2.35 18.23
CA HIS A 540 1.11 -0.99 17.68
C HIS A 540 1.29 -0.91 16.15
N ARG A 541 1.69 -2.03 15.52
CA ARG A 541 1.88 -2.22 14.07
C ARG A 541 0.59 -2.47 13.28
N LEU A 542 -0.53 -2.73 13.96
CA LEU A 542 -1.86 -2.82 13.34
C LEU A 542 -2.58 -1.46 13.22
N TYR A 543 -1.89 -0.40 13.62
CA TYR A 543 -2.23 1.00 13.35
C TYR A 543 -3.67 1.39 13.70
N THR A 544 -4.03 1.33 14.97
CA THR A 544 -5.26 1.92 15.51
C THR A 544 -5.15 3.45 15.64
N PHE A 545 -4.85 4.14 14.53
CA PHE A 545 -4.63 5.60 14.48
C PHE A 545 -5.90 6.43 14.74
N ASN A 546 -7.07 5.84 14.50
CA ASN A 546 -8.36 6.49 14.58
C ASN A 546 -9.44 5.55 15.14
N ASN A 547 -10.57 6.11 15.53
CA ASN A 547 -11.68 5.39 16.16
C ASN A 547 -12.42 4.48 15.17
N ARG A 548 -12.36 4.76 13.85
CA ARG A 548 -12.94 3.87 12.83
C ARG A 548 -12.14 2.57 12.74
N SER A 549 -10.80 2.61 12.83
CA SER A 549 -9.97 1.40 12.92
C SER A 549 -10.34 0.57 14.15
N ILE A 550 -10.48 1.23 15.31
CA ILE A 550 -10.88 0.56 16.56
C ILE A 550 -12.26 -0.08 16.44
N LYS A 551 -13.25 0.63 15.90
CA LYS A 551 -14.61 0.09 15.63
C LYS A 551 -14.51 -1.13 14.71
N GLY A 552 -13.73 -1.04 13.63
CA GLY A 552 -13.50 -2.15 12.70
C GLY A 552 -12.96 -3.40 13.40
N TYR A 553 -11.93 -3.25 14.23
CA TYR A 553 -11.36 -4.39 14.96
C TYR A 553 -12.34 -4.96 16.00
N ARG A 554 -13.09 -4.10 16.71
CA ARG A 554 -14.13 -4.55 17.66
C ARG A 554 -15.25 -5.33 16.98
N ASN A 555 -15.63 -4.96 15.76
CA ASN A 555 -16.61 -5.72 14.98
C ASN A 555 -16.14 -7.15 14.64
N LEU A 556 -14.82 -7.38 14.61
CA LEU A 556 -14.24 -8.71 14.50
C LEU A 556 -14.17 -9.47 15.83
N GLY A 557 -14.44 -8.81 16.97
CA GLY A 557 -14.26 -9.35 18.32
C GLY A 557 -12.90 -9.02 18.96
N LEU A 558 -12.06 -8.24 18.28
CA LEU A 558 -10.75 -7.80 18.78
C LEU A 558 -10.93 -6.55 19.64
N ASN A 559 -10.97 -6.73 20.95
CA ASN A 559 -11.38 -5.69 21.90
C ASN A 559 -10.24 -4.92 22.56
N ARG A 560 -8.99 -5.40 22.44
CA ARG A 560 -7.80 -4.79 23.05
C ARG A 560 -6.79 -4.46 21.98
N ASP A 561 -6.14 -3.32 22.11
CA ASP A 561 -5.15 -2.85 21.16
C ASP A 561 -3.99 -2.11 21.84
N CYS A 562 -2.95 -1.78 21.09
CA CYS A 562 -1.80 -1.03 21.57
C CYS A 562 -1.63 0.23 20.72
N ILE A 563 -1.52 1.38 21.39
CA ILE A 563 -1.38 2.68 20.74
C ILE A 563 -0.10 2.74 19.91
N SER A 564 -0.20 3.29 18.69
CA SER A 564 0.95 3.49 17.82
C SER A 564 1.91 4.58 18.32
N TYR A 565 3.22 4.36 18.18
CA TYR A 565 4.28 5.29 18.59
C TYR A 565 4.23 6.68 17.92
N GLU A 566 3.51 6.79 16.80
CA GLU A 566 3.48 8.01 15.98
C GLU A 566 2.38 9.00 16.40
N LEU A 567 1.49 8.64 17.33
CA LEU A 567 0.46 9.54 17.85
C LEU A 567 0.99 10.44 18.97
N SER A 568 0.59 11.71 18.94
CA SER A 568 0.85 12.69 20.00
C SER A 568 -0.20 12.65 21.09
N LEU A 569 0.11 13.24 22.25
CA LEU A 569 -0.86 13.41 23.35
C LEU A 569 -2.12 14.14 22.90
N LYS A 570 -1.98 15.16 22.04
CA LYS A 570 -3.13 15.93 21.51
C LYS A 570 -4.06 15.04 20.70
N GLU A 571 -3.51 14.16 19.86
CA GLU A 571 -4.30 13.24 19.04
C GLU A 571 -4.95 12.15 19.90
N LEU A 572 -4.20 11.62 20.89
CA LEU A 572 -4.68 10.59 21.80
C LEU A 572 -5.83 11.05 22.69
N LYS A 573 -5.90 12.34 23.06
CA LYS A 573 -7.04 12.90 23.81
C LYS A 573 -8.38 12.80 23.07
N HIS A 574 -8.35 12.69 21.74
CA HIS A 574 -9.54 12.57 20.91
C HIS A 574 -9.79 11.15 20.39
N ARG A 575 -9.00 10.18 20.88
CA ARG A 575 -9.08 8.77 20.53
C ARG A 575 -9.68 7.98 21.68
N ASP A 576 -10.49 6.98 21.37
CA ASP A 576 -10.98 6.01 22.35
C ASP A 576 -9.83 5.12 22.80
N ASN A 577 -9.38 5.31 24.04
CA ASN A 577 -8.24 4.59 24.62
C ASN A 577 -8.66 3.59 25.70
N ALA A 578 -9.96 3.44 25.97
CA ALA A 578 -10.45 2.73 27.16
C ALA A 578 -10.00 1.26 27.25
N ASN A 579 -9.74 0.62 26.10
CA ASN A 579 -9.22 -0.75 26.01
C ASN A 579 -7.81 -0.84 25.41
N SER A 580 -7.12 0.29 25.29
CA SER A 580 -5.79 0.35 24.69
C SER A 580 -4.69 0.22 25.74
N GLN A 581 -3.63 -0.51 25.38
CA GLN A 581 -2.33 -0.42 26.01
C GLN A 581 -1.59 0.82 25.50
N MET A 582 -0.81 1.44 26.38
CA MET A 582 0.13 2.48 26.00
C MET A 582 1.54 2.10 26.40
N ILE A 583 2.44 1.99 25.42
CA ILE A 583 3.85 1.77 25.69
C ILE A 583 4.43 3.04 26.30
N VAL A 584 5.11 2.89 27.45
CA VAL A 584 5.76 3.98 28.19
C VAL A 584 7.26 3.78 28.34
N TYR A 585 7.76 2.59 28.03
CA TYR A 585 9.17 2.26 27.92
C TYR A 585 9.41 1.35 26.71
N SER A 586 10.45 1.62 25.92
CA SER A 586 10.96 0.69 24.91
C SER A 586 12.31 1.14 24.34
N ARG A 587 13.10 0.24 23.75
CA ARG A 587 13.91 0.64 22.59
C ARG A 587 13.08 0.38 21.34
N ILE A 588 12.57 1.46 20.74
CA ILE A 588 11.56 1.36 19.67
C ILE A 588 12.11 0.52 18.51
N PRO A 589 11.43 -0.56 18.10
CA PRO A 589 11.75 -1.30 16.89
C PRO A 589 11.36 -0.46 15.66
N MET A 590 12.36 0.13 15.00
CA MET A 590 12.15 1.11 13.94
C MET A 590 11.96 0.52 12.55
N MET A 591 12.46 -0.68 12.30
CA MET A 591 12.43 -1.31 10.98
C MET A 591 12.52 -2.82 11.10
N ILE A 592 11.68 -3.55 10.38
CA ILE A 592 11.78 -5.00 10.21
C ILE A 592 12.15 -5.30 8.76
N THR A 593 13.25 -5.99 8.52
CA THR A 593 13.77 -6.24 7.16
C THR A 593 13.82 -7.74 6.86
N ALA A 594 13.34 -8.14 5.67
CA ALA A 594 13.57 -9.48 5.12
C ALA A 594 15.04 -9.65 4.70
N ASN A 595 15.67 -8.58 4.20
CA ASN A 595 17.09 -8.60 3.90
C ASN A 595 17.92 -8.58 5.19
N CYS A 596 18.82 -9.55 5.35
CA CYS A 596 19.66 -9.68 6.53
C CYS A 596 20.97 -8.87 6.40
N THR A 597 21.11 -7.82 7.21
CA THR A 597 22.32 -6.97 7.25
C THR A 597 23.59 -7.73 7.67
N ILE A 598 23.48 -8.76 8.52
CA ILE A 598 24.63 -9.64 8.85
C ILE A 598 25.05 -10.44 7.62
N LYS A 599 24.08 -10.98 6.87
CA LYS A 599 24.34 -11.69 5.61
C LYS A 599 25.01 -10.78 4.57
N ASN A 600 24.64 -9.49 4.53
CA ASN A 600 25.25 -8.51 3.64
C ASN A 600 26.73 -8.23 3.94
N THR A 601 27.18 -8.45 5.18
CA THR A 601 28.53 -8.11 5.63
C THR A 601 29.44 -9.33 5.66
N VAL A 602 29.20 -10.25 6.60
CA VAL A 602 30.08 -11.40 6.89
C VAL A 602 29.49 -12.74 6.47
N GLY A 603 28.25 -12.76 5.97
CA GLY A 603 27.55 -13.97 5.56
C GLY A 603 26.56 -14.49 6.61
N CYS A 604 25.69 -15.43 6.21
CA CYS A 604 24.66 -15.97 7.08
C CYS A 604 25.25 -16.95 8.11
N LYS A 605 25.07 -16.64 9.40
CA LYS A 605 25.53 -17.49 10.52
C LYS A 605 24.47 -18.47 11.03
N LYS A 606 23.21 -18.34 10.58
CA LYS A 606 22.04 -19.15 11.03
C LYS A 606 21.86 -19.15 12.56
N ASN A 607 22.25 -18.07 13.22
CA ASN A 607 22.06 -17.88 14.65
C ASN A 607 21.61 -16.44 14.94
N ASN A 608 20.90 -16.27 16.05
CA ASN A 608 20.55 -14.94 16.51
C ASN A 608 21.82 -14.21 16.94
N GLY A 609 22.00 -13.00 16.43
CA GLY A 609 23.18 -12.18 16.69
C GLY A 609 22.86 -10.71 16.51
N THR A 610 23.74 -9.87 17.02
CA THR A 610 23.60 -8.42 16.98
C THR A 610 24.69 -7.76 16.14
N VAL A 611 24.33 -6.66 15.49
CA VAL A 611 25.26 -5.76 14.80
C VAL A 611 24.92 -4.34 15.17
N THR A 612 25.95 -3.52 15.40
CA THR A 612 25.78 -2.08 15.61
C THR A 612 25.93 -1.35 14.29
N LEU A 613 24.91 -0.60 13.88
CA LEU A 613 24.96 0.36 12.78
C LEU A 613 25.26 1.75 13.31
N VAL A 614 26.32 2.35 12.81
CA VAL A 614 26.69 3.73 13.09
C VAL A 614 26.32 4.58 11.89
N ASP A 615 25.45 5.56 12.10
CA ASP A 615 25.03 6.48 11.05
C ASP A 615 25.99 7.68 10.90
N ARG A 616 25.74 8.53 9.91
CA ARG A 616 26.56 9.74 9.64
C ARG A 616 26.55 10.79 10.76
N LYS A 617 25.67 10.67 11.75
CA LYS A 617 25.61 11.52 12.95
C LYS A 617 26.31 10.87 14.15
N ASN A 618 26.95 9.70 13.95
CA ASN A 618 27.54 8.86 14.98
C ASN A 618 26.52 8.30 16.00
N GLU A 619 25.26 8.15 15.58
CA GLU A 619 24.25 7.47 16.38
C GLU A 619 24.35 5.96 16.17
N ASN A 620 24.26 5.20 17.27
CA ASN A 620 24.43 3.75 17.29
C ASN A 620 23.07 3.04 17.31
N HIS A 621 22.68 2.43 16.20
CA HIS A 621 21.45 1.65 16.07
C HIS A 621 21.78 0.16 16.14
N ILE A 622 21.16 -0.58 17.07
CA ILE A 622 21.38 -2.01 17.18
C ILE A 622 20.44 -2.76 16.23
N ILE A 623 20.99 -3.71 15.49
CA ILE A 623 20.25 -4.71 14.74
C ILE A 623 20.26 -6.02 15.51
N LYS A 624 19.09 -6.65 15.66
CA LYS A 624 18.96 -8.02 16.15
C LYS A 624 18.40 -8.91 15.05
N CYS A 625 19.04 -10.04 14.78
CA CYS A 625 18.50 -11.05 13.87
C CYS A 625 17.51 -11.95 14.63
N ASN A 626 16.42 -12.30 13.96
CA ASN A 626 15.54 -13.40 14.33
C ASN A 626 15.64 -14.47 13.24
N CYS A 627 16.49 -15.46 13.47
CA CYS A 627 16.74 -16.54 12.52
C CYS A 627 15.62 -17.59 12.48
N ASP A 628 14.74 -17.64 13.48
CA ASP A 628 13.61 -18.57 13.50
C ASP A 628 12.55 -18.20 12.44
N TYR A 629 12.44 -16.91 12.16
CA TYR A 629 11.50 -16.33 11.19
C TYR A 629 12.20 -15.56 10.05
N CYS A 630 13.53 -15.66 10.00
CA CYS A 630 14.42 -15.07 8.99
C CYS A 630 14.21 -13.57 8.71
N TYR A 631 14.13 -12.74 9.76
CA TYR A 631 14.10 -11.28 9.62
C TYR A 631 15.09 -10.59 10.57
N ASN A 632 15.37 -9.31 10.33
CA ASN A 632 16.13 -8.46 11.25
C ASN A 632 15.25 -7.33 11.77
N THR A 633 15.52 -6.89 13.01
CA THR A 633 14.92 -5.66 13.56
C THR A 633 16.02 -4.64 13.86
N ILE A 634 15.85 -3.42 13.35
CA ILE A 634 16.70 -2.27 13.68
C ILE A 634 16.00 -1.46 14.78
N TYR A 635 16.69 -1.26 15.90
CA TYR A 635 16.17 -0.55 17.07
C TYR A 635 16.70 0.88 17.13
N ASN A 636 15.90 1.76 17.73
CA ASN A 636 16.28 3.15 17.98
C ASN A 636 17.54 3.23 18.85
N SER A 637 18.43 4.18 18.55
CA SER A 637 19.65 4.42 19.34
C SER A 637 19.33 4.87 20.77
N LYS A 638 18.23 5.62 20.94
CA LYS A 638 17.77 6.15 22.23
C LYS A 638 16.66 5.31 22.83
N LYS A 639 16.68 5.14 24.16
CA LYS A 639 15.58 4.58 24.93
C LYS A 639 14.37 5.53 24.83
N TYR A 640 13.19 4.98 24.57
CA TYR A 640 11.92 5.69 24.67
C TYR A 640 11.43 5.55 26.10
N ILE A 641 11.24 6.68 26.79
CA ILE A 641 10.79 6.71 28.18
C ILE A 641 9.77 7.84 28.32
N ALA A 642 8.54 7.53 28.72
CA ALA A 642 7.46 8.51 28.88
C ALA A 642 7.09 8.78 30.34
N PHE A 643 7.88 8.31 31.30
CA PHE A 643 7.47 8.25 32.71
C PHE A 643 7.14 9.62 33.31
N ASP A 644 7.97 10.62 33.06
CA ASP A 644 7.78 12.02 33.47
C ASP A 644 6.49 12.69 32.94
N LEU A 645 5.77 12.06 32.00
CA LEU A 645 4.47 12.52 31.49
C LEU A 645 3.29 11.86 32.19
N LYS A 646 3.50 11.14 33.31
CA LYS A 646 2.48 10.38 34.04
C LYS A 646 1.13 11.09 34.15
N ALA A 647 1.09 12.38 34.52
CA ALA A 647 -0.16 13.12 34.66
C ALA A 647 -0.93 13.20 33.32
N ASP A 648 -0.25 13.56 32.23
CA ASP A 648 -0.85 13.57 30.89
C ASP A 648 -1.26 12.17 30.43
N LEU A 649 -0.46 11.15 30.78
CA LEU A 649 -0.72 9.75 30.41
C LEU A 649 -1.94 9.16 31.12
N LEU A 650 -2.12 9.48 32.41
CA LEU A 650 -3.31 9.07 33.17
C LEU A 650 -4.58 9.75 32.63
N ASP A 651 -4.48 11.01 32.20
CA ASP A 651 -5.59 11.76 31.57
C ASP A 651 -6.06 11.14 30.24
N LEU A 652 -5.21 10.35 29.56
CA LEU A 652 -5.61 9.63 28.35
C LEU A 652 -6.61 8.51 28.60
N GLY A 653 -6.72 8.03 29.85
CA GLY A 653 -7.64 6.98 30.24
C GLY A 653 -7.41 5.64 29.53
N VAL A 654 -6.13 5.24 29.44
CA VAL A 654 -5.72 3.94 28.86
C VAL A 654 -6.03 2.78 29.80
N LYS A 655 -6.17 1.58 29.24
CA LYS A 655 -6.45 0.36 30.02
C LYS A 655 -5.28 -0.05 30.91
N GLU A 656 -4.06 0.09 30.41
CA GLU A 656 -2.83 -0.30 31.10
C GLU A 656 -1.60 0.33 30.41
N PHE A 657 -0.52 0.44 31.18
CA PHE A 657 0.77 0.91 30.69
C PHE A 657 1.70 -0.27 30.41
N ARG A 658 2.39 -0.23 29.27
CA ARG A 658 3.24 -1.31 28.79
C ARG A 658 4.71 -0.92 28.78
N LEU A 659 5.57 -1.78 29.32
CA LEU A 659 7.03 -1.67 29.18
C LEU A 659 7.54 -2.77 28.25
N ASP A 660 8.20 -2.36 27.16
CA ASP A 660 8.73 -3.28 26.14
C ASP A 660 10.25 -3.42 26.23
N PHE A 661 10.70 -4.52 26.85
CA PHE A 661 12.12 -4.87 26.92
C PHE A 661 12.53 -5.68 25.69
N THR A 662 13.60 -5.24 25.03
CA THR A 662 14.02 -5.70 23.71
C THR A 662 15.50 -6.06 23.66
N LEU A 663 16.36 -5.13 24.09
CA LEU A 663 17.82 -5.26 24.04
C LEU A 663 18.47 -5.22 25.42
N GLU A 664 17.72 -4.81 26.42
CA GLU A 664 18.17 -4.61 27.80
C GLU A 664 18.63 -5.93 28.41
N ASP A 665 19.71 -5.90 29.18
CA ASP A 665 20.12 -7.03 30.01
C ASP A 665 19.31 -7.11 31.32
N PHE A 666 19.62 -8.10 32.17
CA PHE A 666 18.98 -8.25 33.48
C PHE A 666 19.05 -6.98 34.33
N LYS A 667 20.23 -6.35 34.42
CA LYS A 667 20.47 -5.21 35.31
C LYS A 667 19.75 -3.96 34.82
N GLU A 668 19.86 -3.68 33.52
CA GLU A 668 19.13 -2.58 32.89
C GLU A 668 17.62 -2.75 33.09
N THR A 669 17.10 -3.96 32.86
CA THR A 669 15.68 -4.29 33.05
C THR A 669 15.23 -3.99 34.48
N GLN A 670 15.96 -4.46 35.50
CA GLN A 670 15.64 -4.18 36.90
C GLN A 670 15.71 -2.68 37.24
N GLU A 671 16.71 -1.96 36.72
CA GLU A 671 16.84 -0.53 36.95
C GLU A 671 15.64 0.24 36.41
N ILE A 672 15.24 -0.03 35.16
CA ILE A 672 14.09 0.62 34.53
C ILE A 672 12.79 0.29 35.27
N LEU A 673 12.59 -0.96 35.70
CA LEU A 673 11.42 -1.34 36.49
C LEU A 673 11.37 -0.62 37.84
N ARG A 674 12.50 -0.46 38.54
CA ARG A 674 12.58 0.34 39.77
C ARG A 674 12.26 1.80 39.54
N ILE A 675 12.78 2.39 38.46
CA ILE A 675 12.48 3.78 38.10
C ILE A 675 10.98 3.92 37.81
N TYR A 676 10.40 2.99 37.05
CA TYR A 676 8.97 2.97 36.76
C TYR A 676 8.13 2.86 38.02
N ASP A 677 8.41 1.90 38.89
CA ASP A 677 7.68 1.68 40.15
C ASP A 677 7.72 2.92 41.05
N ASN A 678 8.92 3.50 41.22
CA ASN A 678 9.11 4.71 41.98
C ASN A 678 8.26 5.87 41.42
N PHE A 679 8.18 6.02 40.10
CA PHE A 679 7.46 7.12 39.48
C PHE A 679 5.94 6.89 39.40
N PHE A 680 5.51 5.74 38.89
CA PHE A 680 4.10 5.42 38.65
C PHE A 680 3.36 4.95 39.90
N ASN A 681 3.98 4.16 40.76
CA ASN A 681 3.29 3.59 41.91
C ASN A 681 3.59 4.40 43.18
N ASN A 682 4.84 4.84 43.38
CA ASN A 682 5.26 5.49 44.63
C ASN A 682 5.32 7.04 44.57
N ASN A 683 5.01 7.67 43.43
CA ASN A 683 5.03 9.13 43.23
C ASN A 683 6.37 9.82 43.60
N GLN A 684 7.48 9.10 43.47
CA GLN A 684 8.81 9.63 43.75
C GLN A 684 9.41 10.29 42.50
N LEU A 685 10.06 11.43 42.70
CA LEU A 685 10.85 12.08 41.67
C LEU A 685 12.16 11.30 41.47
N VAL A 686 12.32 10.71 40.29
CA VAL A 686 13.55 10.02 39.90
C VAL A 686 14.16 10.70 38.69
N HIS A 687 15.44 11.05 38.79
CA HIS A 687 16.19 11.61 37.67
C HIS A 687 16.70 10.46 36.78
N ILE A 688 16.16 10.36 35.57
CA ILE A 688 16.70 9.51 34.51
C ILE A 688 17.98 10.18 34.01
N LYS A 689 19.14 9.56 34.28
CA LYS A 689 20.46 10.10 33.93
C LYS A 689 20.84 9.87 32.47
N GLU A 690 20.17 8.92 31.80
CA GLU A 690 20.49 8.51 30.44
C GLU A 690 19.84 9.40 29.37
N ASP A 691 20.40 9.40 28.16
CA ASP A 691 19.78 10.05 27.00
C ASP A 691 18.58 9.22 26.52
N TYR A 692 17.40 9.86 26.47
CA TYR A 692 16.13 9.21 26.09
C TYR A 692 15.31 10.11 25.16
N THR A 693 14.31 9.53 24.52
CA THR A 693 13.35 10.22 23.66
C THR A 693 11.91 10.07 24.16
N LYS A 694 11.06 11.07 23.87
CA LYS A 694 9.60 10.97 24.03
C LYS A 694 8.88 10.53 22.75
N GLY A 695 9.63 10.14 21.72
CA GLY A 695 9.06 9.80 20.41
C GLY A 695 8.23 10.96 19.86
N HIS A 696 6.98 10.68 19.50
CA HIS A 696 6.06 11.67 18.94
C HIS A 696 5.09 12.29 19.96
N LEU A 697 5.11 11.89 21.24
CA LEU A 697 4.11 12.32 22.22
C LEU A 697 3.94 13.85 22.31
N LYS A 698 5.04 14.62 22.25
CA LYS A 698 5.00 16.09 22.31
C LYS A 698 4.98 16.79 20.95
N ARG A 699 5.56 16.18 19.92
CA ARG A 699 5.79 16.83 18.61
C ARG A 699 4.79 16.45 17.53
N GLY A 700 4.12 15.30 17.67
CA GLY A 700 3.30 14.70 16.62
C GLY A 700 4.13 14.17 15.45
N VAL A 701 3.42 13.61 14.48
CA VAL A 701 3.99 13.11 13.22
C VAL A 701 3.37 13.85 12.04
N GLU A 702 4.19 14.09 11.03
CA GLU A 702 3.74 14.58 9.74
C GLU A 702 3.40 13.47 8.76
#